data_AF-A0A7J6UJE1-F1
#
_entry.id   AF-A0A7J6UJE1-F1
#
_cell.length_a   1.000
_cell.length_b   1.000
_cell.length_c   1.000
_cell.angle_alpha   90.00
_cell.angle_beta   90.00
_cell.angle_gamma   90.00
#
_symmetry.space_group_name_H-M   'P 1'
#
loop_
_entity.id
_entity.type
_entity.pdbx_description
1 polymer ?
#
loop_
_entity_poly.entity_id
_entity_poly.type
_entity_poly.pdbx_seq_one_letter_code
_entity_poly.pdbx_strand_id
1 'polypeptide(L)'
;METRGKESAPANSSKGRYRRRSKRRQQAQQQEGATDSREPLSDRSPAAADIAAPNPWQDIVDEPEAALPDEQDEREKEEALGDAAEIVGPAESPSDTPPERADEKGLRVQLEGLVPPDFNPHSDDEVIEMNDETAKRPASGGHLDGEDVRLLLVDTDGYDAAYGATKEDTFPRPEPGHQPFDLKCPVCGHSAPTVVTHDRSCGTYICMAILLVLFFPVCLLPLCCDSCQEATHRCENCEAFVQRANHHVHQTWGFNNGQRIEKSISNRERAKLVEVPRAPEGWRDGEALPKSTTRDVFVAPNGVGETEQLPAWDALDRHVLRFFGYYKEAVVESNLENYRVRPCILYYYLEDDTMHVSEPREDNSGLNQGNLLKRHRIPKGDGGGFIAAQDLMVGEGIKIYGRVIQITAVDGFTRSYYENVLKREQAPNTEVPEDTFAQTKKESKIARAAMPRSYEKAYREAMLGGGQANERLGQFLDKDRKVCRFYAVMDDLSTEQYERRPFTIFYFLSDDTIEIREQYPLNCGRDNFPIFFKRGRVAKDSMPVLGPSDPLPSSDVYYKVDDLYVGQTIRLVNNDLFIYDADAFTREYFKRIGIDLAPKRDVRLPEKVVPRPPTPPYTGYGSWDDSLGSVLNLVPKVPKKDMQKLLINEGKVLRFLAAFSNPEPEDVSRRFVFNYHLFDDTLSIHEPPQRNLGIVTGKFLEKGIHLNEATGRLVNPLDLIPGKIAVVFNHSFIMTGCDDYTRKYFAKVYPDVRLEQNGGDNSTGALVPDEE
;
A
#
# COMPACT_ATOMS: atom_id res chain seq x y z
N MET A 1 86.30 -24.56 7.50
CA MET A 1 85.52 -24.02 6.38
C MET A 1 84.52 -23.03 6.96
N GLU A 2 84.81 -21.75 6.70
CA GLU A 2 83.92 -20.57 6.56
C GLU A 2 82.88 -20.30 7.68
N THR A 3 83.20 -19.46 8.68
CA THR A 3 83.01 -17.97 8.79
C THR A 3 81.54 -17.54 8.87
N ARG A 4 80.93 -17.07 9.99
CA ARG A 4 81.21 -16.04 11.02
C ARG A 4 80.95 -14.58 10.56
N GLY A 5 80.10 -13.85 11.33
CA GLY A 5 79.94 -12.38 11.36
C GLY A 5 78.50 -11.94 11.04
N LYS A 6 77.60 -11.54 11.95
CA LYS A 6 77.58 -10.44 12.97
C LYS A 6 77.81 -9.02 12.44
N GLU A 7 76.73 -8.24 12.54
CA GLU A 7 76.59 -6.82 12.94
C GLU A 7 77.36 -5.73 12.18
N SER A 8 76.61 -4.77 11.63
CA SER A 8 76.65 -3.34 12.01
C SER A 8 75.91 -2.44 11.01
N ALA A 9 75.15 -1.46 11.51
CA ALA A 9 74.94 -0.16 10.86
C ALA A 9 76.07 0.80 11.34
N PRO A 10 76.28 2.05 10.85
CA PRO A 10 75.41 2.93 10.05
C PRO A 10 76.11 3.86 8.99
N ALA A 11 75.29 4.71 8.34
CA ALA A 11 75.55 6.08 7.84
C ALA A 11 76.21 6.40 6.46
N ASN A 12 75.41 7.13 5.66
CA ASN A 12 75.69 8.36 4.89
C ASN A 12 76.36 8.43 3.48
N SER A 13 75.78 9.36 2.70
CA SER A 13 76.18 9.96 1.39
C SER A 13 75.85 9.12 0.15
N SER A 14 75.36 9.66 -0.98
CA SER A 14 75.77 10.87 -1.69
C SER A 14 74.72 11.39 -2.69
N LYS A 15 74.74 12.72 -2.92
CA LYS A 15 74.03 13.48 -3.96
C LYS A 15 74.44 13.08 -5.40
N GLY A 16 73.50 13.14 -6.34
CA GLY A 16 73.76 13.10 -7.79
C GLY A 16 72.61 13.70 -8.61
N ARG A 17 72.90 14.73 -9.42
CA ARG A 17 72.01 15.58 -10.23
C ARG A 17 71.39 14.84 -11.43
N TYR A 18 70.24 15.28 -11.96
CA TYR A 18 70.03 15.43 -13.42
C TYR A 18 68.88 16.41 -13.76
N ARG A 19 68.89 16.88 -15.02
CA ARG A 19 68.45 18.17 -15.58
C ARG A 19 67.13 18.10 -16.38
N ARG A 20 66.45 19.27 -16.45
CA ARG A 20 65.85 19.96 -17.63
C ARG A 20 64.46 19.58 -18.20
N ARG A 21 63.68 20.68 -18.37
CA ARG A 21 62.80 21.11 -19.49
C ARG A 21 61.55 20.25 -19.76
N SER A 22 60.33 20.72 -19.43
CA SER A 22 59.54 21.85 -19.97
C SER A 22 58.91 21.61 -21.36
N LYS A 23 57.57 21.61 -21.40
CA LYS A 23 56.70 22.52 -22.19
C LYS A 23 55.36 21.86 -22.56
N ARG A 24 54.24 22.46 -22.09
CA ARG A 24 53.15 23.08 -22.91
C ARG A 24 51.81 23.02 -22.18
N ARG A 25 51.39 24.17 -21.65
CA ARG A 25 50.07 24.84 -21.80
C ARG A 25 49.81 25.71 -20.58
N GLN A 26 50.38 26.91 -20.60
CA GLN A 26 49.92 28.07 -19.83
C GLN A 26 50.59 29.29 -20.48
N GLN A 27 49.93 29.83 -21.51
CA GLN A 27 50.17 31.18 -22.04
C GLN A 27 49.01 31.54 -22.96
N ALA A 28 48.11 32.35 -22.42
CA ALA A 28 47.12 33.24 -23.02
C ALA A 28 46.21 33.61 -21.84
N GLN A 29 46.16 34.82 -21.27
CA GLN A 29 46.45 36.15 -21.75
C GLN A 29 46.90 37.04 -20.57
N GLN A 30 47.95 37.83 -20.78
CA GLN A 30 48.21 39.09 -20.08
C GLN A 30 49.02 39.96 -21.05
N GLN A 31 48.47 41.15 -21.33
CA GLN A 31 49.10 42.41 -21.79
C GLN A 31 47.89 43.30 -22.15
N GLU A 32 47.70 44.48 -21.58
CA GLU A 32 48.54 45.70 -21.56
C GLU A 32 48.54 46.29 -20.11
N GLY A 33 49.57 46.90 -19.50
CA GLY A 33 50.48 47.99 -19.94
C GLY A 33 49.73 49.34 -19.88
N ALA A 34 50.13 50.43 -19.20
CA ALA A 34 51.21 50.82 -18.29
C ALA A 34 50.85 52.22 -17.70
N THR A 35 51.58 52.67 -16.67
CA THR A 35 51.84 54.08 -16.24
C THR A 35 50.66 54.99 -15.83
N ASP A 36 50.66 55.56 -14.61
CA ASP A 36 51.32 56.83 -14.26
C ASP A 36 51.11 57.16 -12.76
N SER A 37 51.84 58.18 -12.30
CA SER A 37 52.26 58.57 -10.97
C SER A 37 51.38 59.63 -10.27
N ARG A 38 51.36 59.61 -8.92
CA ARG A 38 51.41 60.75 -7.94
C ARG A 38 50.57 60.53 -6.67
N GLU A 39 51.23 60.67 -5.51
CA GLU A 39 50.64 60.97 -4.19
C GLU A 39 50.21 62.46 -4.09
N PRO A 40 49.80 62.99 -2.92
CA PRO A 40 48.56 62.74 -2.17
C PRO A 40 47.81 64.08 -1.94
N LEU A 41 46.54 64.10 -1.50
CA LEU A 41 45.96 65.27 -0.81
C LEU A 41 44.68 64.94 -0.02
N SER A 42 44.60 65.70 1.07
CA SER A 42 43.78 65.71 2.27
C SER A 42 42.27 65.96 2.12
N ASP A 43 41.56 65.56 3.19
CA ASP A 43 40.39 66.20 3.82
C ASP A 43 39.17 66.56 2.97
N ARG A 44 38.04 65.89 3.27
CA ARG A 44 36.78 66.51 3.77
C ARG A 44 35.64 65.49 3.82
N SER A 45 35.21 65.14 5.03
CA SER A 45 33.80 64.87 5.36
C SER A 45 33.02 66.21 5.33
N PRO A 46 31.70 66.27 5.03
CA PRO A 46 30.68 65.60 5.88
C PRO A 46 29.38 65.09 5.20
N ALA A 47 28.71 64.22 5.96
CA ALA A 47 27.27 64.10 6.20
C ALA A 47 26.28 63.65 5.08
N ALA A 48 25.65 62.51 5.41
CA ALA A 48 24.21 62.20 5.38
C ALA A 48 23.48 62.06 4.02
N ALA A 49 23.03 60.83 3.72
CA ALA A 49 21.65 60.38 3.96
C ALA A 49 21.38 59.07 3.20
N ASP A 50 21.41 57.93 3.90
CA ASP A 50 20.87 56.66 3.39
C ASP A 50 19.46 56.45 3.94
N ILE A 51 18.49 56.38 3.03
CA ILE A 51 17.14 55.89 3.27
C ILE A 51 17.14 54.40 2.95
N ALA A 52 17.08 53.56 3.98
CA ALA A 52 16.76 52.14 3.85
C ALA A 52 15.47 51.87 4.65
N ALA A 53 14.40 51.51 3.94
CA ALA A 53 13.15 51.07 4.54
C ALA A 53 13.29 49.62 5.03
N PRO A 54 12.76 49.28 6.23
CA PRO A 54 12.76 47.93 6.77
C PRO A 54 11.55 47.10 6.30
N ASN A 55 11.79 45.79 6.16
CA ASN A 55 10.79 44.75 5.88
C ASN A 55 9.78 44.62 7.04
N PRO A 56 8.49 44.34 6.77
CA PRO A 56 7.45 44.37 7.79
C PRO A 56 6.96 42.96 8.13
N TRP A 57 7.55 42.29 9.13
CA TRP A 57 6.92 41.12 9.78
C TRP A 57 7.52 40.94 11.19
N GLN A 58 7.09 41.78 12.12
CA GLN A 58 7.16 41.55 13.56
C GLN A 58 6.22 42.58 14.19
N ASP A 59 5.11 42.11 14.75
CA ASP A 59 4.44 42.66 15.94
C ASP A 59 3.12 41.91 16.18
N ILE A 60 2.71 41.85 17.46
CA ILE A 60 1.51 41.22 18.05
C ILE A 60 1.75 39.72 18.36
N VAL A 61 1.98 39.27 19.61
CA VAL A 61 1.29 39.61 20.87
C VAL A 61 2.27 39.53 22.06
N ASP A 62 2.38 40.61 22.83
CA ASP A 62 2.82 40.57 24.23
C ASP A 62 1.57 40.47 25.12
N GLU A 63 1.49 39.45 25.97
CA GLU A 63 0.68 39.46 27.18
C GLU A 63 1.51 38.98 28.38
N PRO A 64 1.22 39.48 29.60
CA PRO A 64 2.22 39.69 30.64
C PRO A 64 2.51 38.45 31.51
N GLU A 65 3.75 38.38 31.97
CA GLU A 65 4.26 37.44 32.97
C GLU A 65 3.37 37.40 34.24
N ALA A 66 2.69 36.28 34.42
CA ALA A 66 2.15 35.88 35.71
C ALA A 66 3.29 35.31 36.57
N ALA A 67 3.52 35.94 37.73
CA ALA A 67 4.43 35.48 38.75
C ALA A 67 4.05 34.08 39.26
N LEU A 68 5.01 33.15 39.22
CA LEU A 68 4.92 31.85 39.90
C LEU A 68 5.22 32.02 41.39
N PRO A 69 4.50 31.32 42.29
CA PRO A 69 4.72 31.35 43.73
C PRO A 69 5.91 30.47 44.17
N ASP A 70 6.53 30.87 45.28
CA ASP A 70 7.69 30.23 45.90
C ASP A 70 7.41 28.77 46.34
N GLU A 71 8.18 27.83 45.79
CA GLU A 71 8.25 26.42 46.19
C GLU A 71 9.04 26.27 47.51
N GLN A 72 8.42 26.50 48.67
CA GLN A 72 8.97 26.04 49.96
C GLN A 72 7.97 25.40 50.95
N ASP A 73 6.68 25.29 50.64
CA ASP A 73 5.66 24.81 51.61
C ASP A 73 5.00 23.45 51.28
N GLU A 74 5.54 22.64 50.37
CA GLU A 74 4.99 21.30 50.07
C GLU A 74 5.81 20.12 50.62
N ARG A 75 6.81 20.36 51.48
CA ARG A 75 7.64 19.29 52.10
C ARG A 75 7.32 18.95 53.55
N GLU A 76 6.18 19.39 54.10
CA GLU A 76 5.74 19.05 55.47
C GLU A 76 4.38 18.33 55.55
N LYS A 77 3.87 17.78 54.44
CA LYS A 77 2.60 17.01 54.44
C LYS A 77 2.68 15.55 54.00
N GLU A 78 3.87 14.99 53.77
CA GLU A 78 4.05 13.56 53.47
C GLU A 78 4.69 12.73 54.60
N GLU A 79 4.86 13.29 55.81
CA GLU A 79 5.45 12.57 56.95
C GLU A 79 4.42 12.02 57.97
N ALA A 80 3.16 11.87 57.57
CA ALA A 80 2.12 11.33 58.46
C ALA A 80 1.15 10.38 57.75
N LEU A 81 1.66 9.27 57.19
CA LEU A 81 0.88 8.03 57.08
C LEU A 81 1.79 6.82 56.78
N GLY A 82 2.39 6.27 57.83
CA GLY A 82 3.03 4.96 57.77
C GLY A 82 2.87 4.31 59.13
N ASP A 83 1.87 3.42 59.27
CA ASP A 83 1.85 2.28 60.19
C ASP A 83 0.48 1.58 60.13
N ALA A 84 0.42 0.39 59.49
CA ALA A 84 -0.35 -0.79 59.92
C ALA A 84 -0.42 -1.92 58.85
N ALA A 85 0.33 -2.99 59.12
CA ALA A 85 -0.02 -4.43 59.04
C ALA A 85 -0.71 -5.06 57.79
N GLU A 86 0.10 -5.73 56.96
CA GLU A 86 0.28 -7.19 56.80
C GLU A 86 -0.92 -8.21 56.79
N ILE A 87 -0.76 -9.23 55.90
CA ILE A 87 -1.24 -10.64 55.85
C ILE A 87 -2.56 -11.01 55.11
N VAL A 88 -2.45 -11.73 53.97
CA VAL A 88 -2.87 -13.15 53.68
C VAL A 88 -2.91 -13.41 52.15
N GLY A 89 -2.40 -14.57 51.73
CA GLY A 89 -2.04 -14.99 50.37
C GLY A 89 -3.13 -15.57 49.42
N PRO A 90 -2.76 -16.47 48.47
CA PRO A 90 -3.25 -16.45 47.08
C PRO A 90 -4.14 -17.65 46.66
N ALA A 91 -4.88 -17.53 45.55
CA ALA A 91 -5.49 -18.64 44.79
C ALA A 91 -5.86 -18.16 43.37
N GLU A 92 -5.27 -18.72 42.30
CA GLU A 92 -5.73 -19.85 41.48
C GLU A 92 -6.62 -19.48 40.27
N SER A 93 -6.15 -19.92 39.09
CA SER A 93 -6.86 -20.00 37.80
C SER A 93 -8.05 -20.95 37.84
N PRO A 94 -8.98 -20.89 36.85
CA PRO A 94 -8.92 -21.91 35.80
C PRO A 94 -9.37 -21.49 34.40
N SER A 95 -9.08 -22.44 33.51
CA SER A 95 -9.37 -22.64 32.09
C SER A 95 -10.85 -22.64 31.69
N ASP A 96 -11.12 -22.40 30.40
CA ASP A 96 -11.66 -23.39 29.44
C ASP A 96 -12.48 -22.75 28.30
N THR A 97 -12.07 -23.04 27.07
CA THR A 97 -12.91 -23.04 25.86
C THR A 97 -13.79 -24.31 25.87
N PRO A 98 -14.97 -24.32 25.22
CA PRO A 98 -15.06 -25.00 23.92
C PRO A 98 -16.15 -24.44 22.94
N PRO A 99 -16.24 -25.00 21.70
CA PRO A 99 -16.94 -24.44 20.53
C PRO A 99 -18.25 -25.21 20.20
N GLU A 100 -18.70 -25.16 18.92
CA GLU A 100 -19.83 -25.87 18.26
C GLU A 100 -21.09 -25.01 18.02
N ARG A 101 -21.87 -25.10 16.93
CA ARG A 101 -21.89 -25.90 15.69
C ARG A 101 -23.07 -25.38 14.85
N ALA A 102 -23.05 -25.72 13.56
CA ALA A 102 -24.07 -25.44 12.54
C ALA A 102 -25.50 -25.86 12.94
N ASP A 103 -26.51 -25.26 12.31
CA ASP A 103 -27.58 -26.03 11.64
C ASP A 103 -28.44 -25.17 10.70
N GLU A 104 -28.78 -25.81 9.58
CA GLU A 104 -29.63 -25.38 8.47
C GLU A 104 -31.14 -25.56 8.77
N LYS A 105 -31.95 -25.02 7.82
CA LYS A 105 -33.39 -25.24 7.49
C LYS A 105 -34.20 -23.96 7.73
N GLY A 106 -34.97 -23.41 6.79
CA GLY A 106 -35.56 -23.93 5.55
C GLY A 106 -37.06 -23.61 5.54
N LEU A 107 -37.61 -23.28 4.35
CA LEU A 107 -39.04 -23.06 4.00
C LEU A 107 -39.64 -21.68 4.43
N ARG A 108 -40.46 -20.96 3.64
CA ARG A 108 -41.22 -21.27 2.42
C ARG A 108 -41.76 -19.97 1.74
N VAL A 109 -41.54 -19.87 0.43
CA VAL A 109 -42.36 -19.37 -0.71
C VAL A 109 -43.50 -18.32 -0.54
N GLN A 110 -43.48 -17.32 -1.45
CA GLN A 110 -44.55 -16.68 -2.29
C GLN A 110 -44.59 -15.15 -2.15
N LEU A 111 -44.79 -14.29 -3.17
CA LEU A 111 -44.77 -14.29 -4.64
C LEU A 111 -44.83 -12.80 -5.07
N GLU A 112 -44.60 -12.53 -6.37
CA GLU A 112 -44.72 -11.24 -7.12
C GLU A 112 -43.52 -10.27 -6.97
N GLY A 113 -42.85 -9.73 -7.99
CA GLY A 113 -43.04 -9.64 -9.45
C GLY A 113 -42.65 -8.20 -9.86
N LEU A 114 -41.67 -7.99 -10.75
CA LEU A 114 -41.49 -6.81 -11.62
C LEU A 114 -40.23 -6.97 -12.52
N VAL A 115 -40.44 -6.77 -13.82
CA VAL A 115 -39.47 -6.79 -14.95
C VAL A 115 -38.71 -5.45 -15.03
N PRO A 116 -37.46 -5.40 -15.54
CA PRO A 116 -37.15 -4.52 -16.70
C PRO A 116 -36.00 -5.10 -17.61
N PRO A 117 -35.43 -4.39 -18.61
CA PRO A 117 -35.74 -4.56 -20.03
C PRO A 117 -34.51 -4.87 -20.93
N ASP A 118 -34.79 -4.98 -22.23
CA ASP A 118 -33.93 -5.32 -23.36
C ASP A 118 -32.63 -4.51 -23.52
N PHE A 119 -31.60 -5.18 -24.06
CA PHE A 119 -30.33 -4.58 -24.50
C PHE A 119 -30.03 -4.99 -25.94
N ASN A 120 -29.81 -3.98 -26.79
CA ASN A 120 -29.27 -4.07 -28.15
C ASN A 120 -28.05 -3.15 -28.24
N PRO A 121 -26.92 -3.55 -28.85
CA PRO A 121 -25.86 -2.61 -29.19
C PRO A 121 -25.66 -2.50 -30.72
N HIS A 122 -25.71 -1.27 -31.22
CA HIS A 122 -24.99 -0.83 -32.41
C HIS A 122 -24.22 0.45 -32.09
N SER A 123 -22.99 0.45 -32.63
CA SER A 123 -21.96 1.49 -32.85
C SER A 123 -22.16 2.94 -32.37
N ASP A 124 -21.08 3.56 -31.90
CA ASP A 124 -20.28 4.52 -32.70
C ASP A 124 -18.97 4.92 -31.98
N ASP A 125 -17.98 5.25 -32.82
CA ASP A 125 -16.57 5.57 -32.55
C ASP A 125 -16.33 6.96 -31.93
N GLU A 126 -15.13 7.19 -31.36
CA GLU A 126 -14.13 8.18 -31.81
C GLU A 126 -12.87 8.19 -30.89
N VAL A 127 -11.69 7.83 -31.43
CA VAL A 127 -10.53 8.68 -31.83
C VAL A 127 -9.55 9.06 -30.70
N ILE A 128 -8.32 8.53 -30.81
CA ILE A 128 -7.07 9.27 -30.55
C ILE A 128 -6.09 8.97 -31.70
N GLU A 129 -5.67 10.04 -32.37
CA GLU A 129 -4.68 10.11 -33.44
C GLU A 129 -3.27 9.74 -32.97
N MET A 130 -2.45 9.16 -33.85
CA MET A 130 -1.03 9.52 -34.00
C MET A 130 -0.45 8.99 -35.33
N ASN A 131 -0.14 9.95 -36.21
CA ASN A 131 0.89 10.04 -37.25
C ASN A 131 1.71 8.79 -37.64
N ASP A 132 1.73 8.48 -38.94
CA ASP A 132 2.95 8.65 -39.76
C ASP A 132 2.66 8.35 -41.25
N GLU A 133 2.61 9.42 -42.04
CA GLU A 133 2.93 9.36 -43.47
C GLU A 133 4.45 9.30 -43.61
N THR A 134 4.99 8.34 -44.37
CA THR A 134 6.06 8.51 -45.38
C THR A 134 6.76 7.19 -45.70
N ALA A 135 6.37 6.52 -46.79
CA ALA A 135 7.29 5.66 -47.56
C ALA A 135 6.78 5.39 -48.98
N LYS A 136 7.11 6.34 -49.85
CA LYS A 136 7.32 6.26 -51.29
C LYS A 136 7.41 4.84 -51.88
N ARG A 137 6.49 4.55 -52.81
CA ARG A 137 6.70 3.58 -53.91
C ARG A 137 7.72 4.15 -54.90
N PRO A 138 8.74 3.40 -55.34
CA PRO A 138 9.52 3.77 -56.51
C PRO A 138 8.77 3.40 -57.80
N ALA A 139 8.56 4.40 -58.65
CA ALA A 139 8.29 4.20 -60.06
C ALA A 139 9.63 4.14 -60.81
N SER A 140 9.89 3.03 -61.50
CA SER A 140 10.86 2.97 -62.60
C SER A 140 10.29 2.03 -63.64
N GLY A 141 10.05 2.58 -64.84
CA GLY A 141 9.47 1.89 -65.97
C GLY A 141 10.36 0.77 -66.50
N GLY A 142 9.70 -0.32 -66.88
CA GLY A 142 10.22 -1.30 -67.83
C GLY A 142 9.63 -1.00 -69.21
N HIS A 143 10.54 -0.77 -70.14
CA HIS A 143 10.35 -0.63 -71.57
C HIS A 143 9.79 -1.93 -72.19
N LEU A 144 9.11 -1.75 -73.31
CA LEU A 144 8.46 -2.77 -74.14
C LEU A 144 9.47 -3.70 -74.80
N ASP A 145 9.02 -4.92 -75.07
CA ASP A 145 9.31 -5.89 -76.14
C ASP A 145 9.01 -7.27 -75.51
N GLY A 146 8.06 -8.10 -75.93
CA GLY A 146 7.62 -8.50 -77.27
C GLY A 146 7.47 -10.03 -77.21
N GLU A 147 6.27 -10.53 -77.53
CA GLU A 147 5.94 -11.92 -77.91
C GLU A 147 6.16 -13.06 -76.88
N ASP A 148 5.05 -13.60 -76.32
CA ASP A 148 4.62 -14.97 -76.69
C ASP A 148 3.27 -15.39 -76.05
N VAL A 149 2.34 -15.66 -76.95
CA VAL A 149 1.28 -16.69 -76.99
C VAL A 149 0.63 -17.17 -75.67
N ARG A 150 -0.60 -16.69 -75.45
CA ARG A 150 -1.62 -17.30 -74.58
C ARG A 150 -2.14 -18.61 -75.21
N LEU A 151 -1.92 -19.73 -74.55
CA LEU A 151 -2.71 -20.96 -74.72
C LEU A 151 -3.74 -21.06 -73.59
N LEU A 152 -4.96 -20.63 -73.89
CA LEU A 152 -6.15 -20.97 -73.11
C LEU A 152 -6.54 -22.40 -73.48
N LEU A 153 -6.26 -23.34 -72.59
CA LEU A 153 -6.97 -24.62 -72.58
C LEU A 153 -8.35 -24.36 -71.99
N VAL A 154 -9.34 -24.40 -72.88
CA VAL A 154 -10.76 -24.38 -72.58
C VAL A 154 -11.14 -25.82 -72.23
N ASP A 155 -11.27 -26.10 -70.93
CA ASP A 155 -12.06 -27.24 -70.47
C ASP A 155 -13.53 -26.81 -70.51
N THR A 156 -14.24 -27.34 -71.51
CA THR A 156 -15.69 -27.25 -71.66
C THR A 156 -16.29 -28.49 -71.00
N ASP A 157 -17.14 -28.27 -70.00
CA ASP A 157 -18.35 -29.04 -69.66
C ASP A 157 -18.68 -28.86 -68.17
N GLY A 158 -19.41 -27.78 -67.86
CA GLY A 158 -19.76 -27.40 -66.50
C GLY A 158 -20.71 -26.21 -66.44
N TYR A 159 -21.76 -26.22 -67.27
CA TYR A 159 -22.90 -25.30 -67.17
C TYR A 159 -24.13 -26.16 -66.91
N ASP A 160 -24.58 -26.22 -65.65
CA ASP A 160 -25.97 -26.53 -65.26
C ASP A 160 -26.10 -26.41 -63.72
N ALA A 161 -26.19 -25.17 -63.24
CA ALA A 161 -26.66 -24.85 -61.89
C ALA A 161 -27.16 -23.40 -61.83
N ALA A 162 -28.28 -23.11 -62.47
CA ALA A 162 -29.10 -21.95 -62.12
C ALA A 162 -30.57 -22.26 -62.45
N TYR A 163 -31.44 -21.85 -61.52
CA TYR A 163 -32.91 -21.84 -61.56
C TYR A 163 -33.64 -23.07 -61.00
N GLY A 164 -34.27 -22.83 -59.86
CA GLY A 164 -35.25 -23.70 -59.24
C GLY A 164 -36.52 -23.82 -60.07
N ALA A 165 -37.04 -25.04 -60.15
CA ALA A 165 -38.34 -25.33 -60.73
C ALA A 165 -39.31 -25.75 -59.63
N THR A 166 -40.38 -24.96 -59.51
CA THR A 166 -41.63 -25.32 -58.84
C THR A 166 -42.27 -26.52 -59.53
N LYS A 167 -42.97 -27.35 -58.75
CA LYS A 167 -43.83 -28.45 -59.23
C LYS A 167 -44.84 -27.89 -60.22
N GLU A 168 -44.86 -28.41 -61.45
CA GLU A 168 -46.06 -28.81 -62.20
C GLU A 168 -45.67 -29.43 -63.55
N ASP A 169 -46.36 -30.53 -63.89
CA ASP A 169 -46.56 -31.15 -65.20
C ASP A 169 -45.34 -31.63 -66.00
N THR A 170 -44.75 -32.74 -65.56
CA THR A 170 -43.99 -33.65 -66.42
C THR A 170 -44.92 -34.35 -67.43
N PHE A 171 -45.08 -33.79 -68.62
CA PHE A 171 -45.43 -34.60 -69.79
C PHE A 171 -44.26 -35.56 -70.06
N PRO A 172 -44.52 -36.86 -70.37
CA PRO A 172 -43.45 -37.76 -70.75
C PRO A 172 -42.82 -37.23 -72.04
N ARG A 173 -41.56 -36.79 -71.98
CA ARG A 173 -40.78 -36.47 -73.18
C ARG A 173 -40.67 -37.75 -74.00
N PRO A 174 -40.88 -37.72 -75.33
CA PRO A 174 -40.67 -38.89 -76.17
C PRO A 174 -39.23 -39.39 -75.98
N GLU A 175 -39.08 -40.71 -75.83
CA GLU A 175 -37.77 -41.35 -75.64
C GLU A 175 -36.90 -41.10 -76.89
N PRO A 176 -35.73 -40.47 -76.77
CA PRO A 176 -34.92 -40.13 -77.94
C PRO A 176 -34.26 -41.39 -78.50
N GLY A 177 -34.66 -41.75 -79.73
CA GLY A 177 -33.93 -42.69 -80.59
C GLY A 177 -33.09 -41.95 -81.64
N HIS A 178 -32.52 -42.67 -82.61
CA HIS A 178 -31.73 -42.08 -83.72
C HIS A 178 -32.55 -41.26 -84.74
N GLN A 179 -33.83 -40.96 -84.47
CA GLN A 179 -34.72 -40.26 -85.40
C GLN A 179 -35.09 -38.88 -84.85
N PRO A 180 -35.16 -37.85 -85.72
CA PRO A 180 -35.58 -36.52 -85.31
C PRO A 180 -37.03 -36.56 -84.77
N PHE A 181 -37.30 -35.82 -83.69
CA PHE A 181 -38.64 -35.70 -83.13
C PHE A 181 -39.02 -34.23 -82.91
N ASP A 182 -40.31 -33.93 -82.94
CA ASP A 182 -40.80 -32.57 -82.74
C ASP A 182 -40.68 -32.16 -81.27
N LEU A 183 -39.97 -31.06 -81.03
CA LEU A 183 -39.84 -30.46 -79.72
C LEU A 183 -39.98 -28.94 -79.82
N LYS A 184 -40.66 -28.33 -78.84
CA LYS A 184 -40.57 -26.89 -78.63
C LYS A 184 -39.29 -26.57 -77.87
N CYS A 185 -38.35 -25.89 -78.51
CA CYS A 185 -37.06 -25.59 -77.90
C CYS A 185 -37.23 -24.70 -76.65
N PRO A 186 -36.66 -25.07 -75.47
CA PRO A 186 -36.76 -24.26 -74.26
C PRO A 186 -35.94 -22.96 -74.32
N VAL A 187 -34.97 -22.87 -75.23
CA VAL A 187 -34.07 -21.71 -75.37
C VAL A 187 -34.66 -20.66 -76.30
N CYS A 188 -35.16 -21.05 -77.48
CA CYS A 188 -35.66 -20.10 -78.49
C CYS A 188 -37.17 -20.16 -78.73
N GLY A 189 -37.88 -21.12 -78.12
CA GLY A 189 -39.34 -21.28 -78.26
C GLY A 189 -39.84 -21.80 -79.61
N HIS A 190 -38.94 -22.05 -80.57
CA HIS A 190 -39.26 -22.56 -81.91
C HIS A 190 -39.69 -24.03 -81.86
N SER A 191 -40.76 -24.39 -82.57
CA SER A 191 -41.31 -25.74 -82.66
C SER A 191 -41.07 -26.32 -84.05
N ALA A 192 -40.07 -27.19 -84.15
CA ALA A 192 -39.64 -27.87 -85.36
C ALA A 192 -39.00 -29.22 -84.97
N PRO A 193 -38.85 -30.19 -85.91
CA PRO A 193 -38.13 -31.42 -85.62
C PRO A 193 -36.67 -31.13 -85.22
N THR A 194 -36.16 -31.84 -84.21
CA THR A 194 -34.75 -31.71 -83.81
C THR A 194 -33.81 -32.18 -84.92
N VAL A 195 -32.72 -31.46 -85.16
CA VAL A 195 -31.64 -31.94 -86.03
C VAL A 195 -30.79 -32.95 -85.25
N VAL A 196 -30.62 -34.16 -85.80
CA VAL A 196 -29.83 -35.22 -85.18
C VAL A 196 -28.41 -35.18 -85.73
N THR A 197 -27.43 -35.06 -84.84
CA THR A 197 -26.01 -35.21 -85.16
C THR A 197 -25.50 -36.50 -84.53
N HIS A 198 -24.69 -37.27 -85.27
CA HIS A 198 -24.08 -38.50 -84.77
C HIS A 198 -22.62 -38.22 -84.45
N ASP A 199 -22.29 -38.32 -83.16
CA ASP A 199 -20.96 -38.06 -82.65
C ASP A 199 -20.28 -39.37 -82.24
N ARG A 200 -18.98 -39.47 -82.54
CA ARG A 200 -18.16 -40.63 -82.14
C ARG A 200 -17.81 -40.52 -80.67
N SER A 201 -18.55 -41.23 -79.82
CA SER A 201 -18.32 -41.25 -78.37
C SER A 201 -17.27 -42.27 -77.94
N CYS A 202 -16.84 -42.23 -76.68
CA CYS A 202 -15.94 -43.25 -76.13
C CYS A 202 -16.49 -44.68 -76.32
N GLY A 203 -17.82 -44.86 -76.26
CA GLY A 203 -18.47 -46.14 -76.53
C GLY A 203 -18.19 -46.69 -77.93
N THR A 204 -18.22 -45.85 -78.97
CA THR A 204 -17.88 -46.26 -80.35
C THR A 204 -16.44 -46.77 -80.48
N TYR A 205 -15.49 -46.11 -79.82
CA TYR A 205 -14.08 -46.52 -79.87
C TYR A 205 -13.83 -47.81 -79.10
N ILE A 206 -14.54 -48.04 -77.99
CA ILE A 206 -14.48 -49.30 -77.24
C ILE A 206 -15.05 -50.44 -78.09
N CYS A 207 -16.19 -50.25 -78.75
CA CYS A 207 -16.77 -51.26 -79.66
C CYS A 207 -15.84 -51.57 -80.85
N MET A 208 -15.16 -50.56 -81.42
CA MET A 208 -14.14 -50.76 -82.45
C MET A 208 -12.95 -51.57 -81.92
N ALA A 209 -12.44 -51.25 -80.73
CA ALA A 209 -11.34 -51.98 -80.11
C ALA A 209 -11.71 -53.45 -79.83
N ILE A 210 -12.93 -53.72 -79.38
CA ILE A 210 -13.43 -55.08 -79.15
C ILE A 210 -13.56 -55.85 -80.47
N LEU A 211 -14.11 -55.25 -81.52
CA LEU A 211 -14.23 -55.88 -82.84
C LEU A 211 -12.89 -56.04 -83.55
N LEU A 212 -11.90 -55.19 -83.26
CA LEU A 212 -10.53 -55.34 -83.77
C LEU A 212 -9.87 -56.60 -83.20
N VAL A 213 -10.14 -56.93 -81.93
CA VAL A 213 -9.63 -58.14 -81.28
C VAL A 213 -10.41 -59.40 -81.70
N LEU A 214 -11.73 -59.30 -81.88
CA LEU A 214 -12.58 -60.47 -82.15
C LEU A 214 -12.80 -60.76 -83.64
N PHE A 215 -12.84 -59.75 -84.51
CA PHE A 215 -13.17 -59.91 -85.93
C PHE A 215 -12.65 -58.75 -86.80
N PHE A 216 -11.35 -58.77 -87.11
CA PHE A 216 -10.61 -57.73 -87.83
C PHE A 216 -11.27 -57.17 -89.11
N PRO A 217 -11.87 -57.96 -90.03
CA PRO A 217 -12.44 -57.38 -91.25
C PRO A 217 -13.69 -56.50 -91.03
N VAL A 218 -14.25 -56.49 -89.81
CA VAL A 218 -15.51 -55.80 -89.48
C VAL A 218 -15.27 -54.69 -88.43
N CYS A 219 -14.03 -54.50 -87.97
CA CYS A 219 -13.72 -53.58 -86.87
C CYS A 219 -14.02 -52.10 -87.17
N LEU A 220 -14.08 -51.72 -88.44
CA LEU A 220 -14.41 -50.35 -88.85
C LEU A 220 -15.92 -50.08 -88.95
N LEU A 221 -16.80 -51.10 -88.84
CA LEU A 221 -18.25 -50.89 -88.92
C LEU A 221 -18.80 -49.89 -87.91
N PRO A 222 -18.39 -49.87 -86.62
CA PRO A 222 -18.89 -48.88 -85.66
C PRO A 222 -18.53 -47.44 -86.02
N LEU A 223 -17.50 -47.23 -86.83
CA LEU A 223 -17.09 -45.90 -87.31
C LEU A 223 -17.83 -45.47 -88.58
N CYS A 224 -18.43 -46.41 -89.31
CA CYS A 224 -19.10 -46.17 -90.59
C CYS A 224 -20.63 -46.26 -90.51
N CYS A 225 -21.19 -46.79 -89.42
CA CYS A 225 -22.64 -46.92 -89.24
C CYS A 225 -23.17 -45.96 -88.17
N ASP A 226 -24.07 -45.08 -88.56
CA ASP A 226 -24.66 -44.04 -87.70
C ASP A 226 -25.43 -44.63 -86.51
N SER A 227 -25.97 -45.84 -86.64
CA SER A 227 -26.64 -46.56 -85.54
C SER A 227 -25.70 -46.99 -84.41
N CYS A 228 -24.39 -47.00 -84.65
CA CYS A 228 -23.40 -47.33 -83.63
C CYS A 228 -22.85 -46.08 -82.92
N GLN A 229 -23.11 -44.88 -83.44
CA GLN A 229 -22.63 -43.59 -82.93
C GLN A 229 -23.62 -42.96 -81.98
N GLU A 230 -23.17 -42.09 -81.07
CA GLU A 230 -24.07 -41.46 -80.10
C GLU A 230 -24.90 -40.38 -80.79
N ALA A 231 -26.23 -40.49 -80.74
CA ALA A 231 -27.15 -39.52 -81.32
C ALA A 231 -27.35 -38.33 -80.36
N THR A 232 -26.96 -37.14 -80.80
CA THR A 232 -27.16 -35.86 -80.12
C THR A 232 -28.24 -35.06 -80.84
N HIS A 233 -29.29 -34.65 -80.12
CA HIS A 233 -30.37 -33.84 -80.69
C HIS A 233 -30.12 -32.35 -80.44
N ARG A 234 -30.20 -31.54 -81.51
CA ARG A 234 -30.02 -30.09 -81.49
C ARG A 234 -31.22 -29.37 -82.08
N CYS A 235 -31.44 -28.12 -81.70
CA CYS A 235 -32.49 -27.28 -82.27
C CYS A 235 -32.07 -26.72 -83.65
N GLU A 236 -32.95 -26.79 -84.65
CA GLU A 236 -32.70 -26.28 -86.01
C GLU A 236 -32.44 -24.75 -86.06
N ASN A 237 -33.08 -23.98 -85.18
CA ASN A 237 -33.03 -22.52 -85.24
C ASN A 237 -31.90 -21.88 -84.40
N CYS A 238 -31.49 -22.54 -83.31
CA CYS A 238 -30.48 -21.95 -82.39
C CYS A 238 -29.33 -22.88 -82.06
N GLU A 239 -29.29 -24.08 -82.66
CA GLU A 239 -28.27 -25.12 -82.45
C GLU A 239 -28.07 -25.57 -80.99
N ALA A 240 -28.94 -25.12 -80.08
CA ALA A 240 -28.88 -25.46 -78.67
C ALA A 240 -29.04 -26.97 -78.47
N PHE A 241 -28.18 -27.52 -77.61
CA PHE A 241 -28.22 -28.92 -77.22
C PHE A 241 -29.52 -29.22 -76.46
N VAL A 242 -30.19 -30.30 -76.85
CA VAL A 242 -31.44 -30.74 -76.22
C VAL A 242 -31.19 -31.92 -75.30
N GLN A 243 -30.70 -33.03 -75.86
CA GLN A 243 -30.56 -34.29 -75.14
C GLN A 243 -29.67 -35.30 -75.90
N ARG A 244 -29.06 -36.25 -75.17
CA ARG A 244 -28.40 -37.47 -75.67
C ARG A 244 -29.24 -38.71 -75.39
N ALA A 245 -29.21 -39.69 -76.30
CA ALA A 245 -29.93 -40.95 -76.15
C ALA A 245 -29.20 -41.93 -75.18
N ASN A 246 -29.63 -41.99 -73.91
CA ASN A 246 -29.09 -42.95 -72.91
C ASN A 246 -29.96 -44.21 -72.81
N HIS A 247 -29.33 -45.39 -72.83
CA HIS A 247 -30.00 -46.69 -72.96
C HIS A 247 -30.17 -47.50 -71.64
N HIS A 248 -29.93 -46.92 -70.45
CA HIS A 248 -30.06 -47.63 -69.17
C HIS A 248 -31.28 -47.19 -68.34
N VAL A 249 -32.19 -48.13 -68.05
CA VAL A 249 -33.38 -47.92 -67.21
C VAL A 249 -33.19 -48.57 -65.84
N HIS A 250 -33.32 -47.80 -64.75
CA HIS A 250 -33.37 -48.34 -63.38
C HIS A 250 -34.78 -48.87 -63.06
N GLN A 251 -34.88 -50.11 -62.55
CA GLN A 251 -36.15 -50.68 -62.11
C GLN A 251 -36.64 -50.03 -60.80
N THR A 252 -37.57 -49.07 -60.92
CA THR A 252 -38.20 -48.36 -59.80
C THR A 252 -39.39 -49.11 -59.18
N TRP A 253 -39.81 -50.21 -59.80
CA TRP A 253 -40.92 -51.05 -59.35
C TRP A 253 -40.66 -52.52 -59.66
N GLY A 254 -41.24 -53.41 -58.85
CA GLY A 254 -41.21 -54.85 -59.06
C GLY A 254 -42.42 -55.53 -58.44
N PHE A 255 -42.56 -56.83 -58.69
CA PHE A 255 -43.58 -57.66 -58.05
C PHE A 255 -42.93 -58.56 -57.02
N ASN A 256 -43.46 -58.56 -55.80
CA ASN A 256 -43.14 -59.57 -54.80
C ASN A 256 -44.45 -60.24 -54.40
N ASN A 257 -44.55 -61.56 -54.59
CA ASN A 257 -45.75 -62.35 -54.30
C ASN A 257 -47.06 -61.78 -54.90
N GLY A 258 -47.02 -61.35 -56.17
CA GLY A 258 -48.21 -60.91 -56.90
C GLY A 258 -48.70 -59.49 -56.58
N GLN A 259 -48.08 -58.79 -55.62
CA GLN A 259 -48.35 -57.38 -55.37
C GLN A 259 -47.24 -56.50 -55.94
N ARG A 260 -47.64 -55.41 -56.60
CA ARG A 260 -46.73 -54.38 -57.09
C ARG A 260 -46.14 -53.64 -55.88
N ILE A 261 -44.83 -53.71 -55.72
CA ILE A 261 -44.08 -52.98 -54.69
C ILE A 261 -43.25 -51.92 -55.37
N GLU A 262 -43.47 -50.67 -54.98
CA GLU A 262 -42.57 -49.56 -55.28
C GLU A 262 -41.39 -49.64 -54.32
N LYS A 263 -40.17 -49.75 -54.83
CA LYS A 263 -38.98 -49.63 -53.98
C LYS A 263 -38.82 -48.14 -53.68
N SER A 264 -39.22 -47.71 -52.48
CA SER A 264 -38.89 -46.37 -52.01
C SER A 264 -37.37 -46.25 -51.95
N ILE A 265 -36.81 -45.25 -52.63
CA ILE A 265 -35.40 -44.90 -52.53
C ILE A 265 -35.19 -44.30 -51.13
N SER A 266 -35.05 -45.13 -50.10
CA SER A 266 -34.78 -44.70 -48.74
C SER A 266 -33.28 -44.45 -48.57
N ASN A 267 -32.78 -43.41 -49.23
CA ASN A 267 -31.46 -42.81 -48.96
C ASN A 267 -31.58 -41.42 -48.31
N ARG A 268 -32.77 -41.05 -47.80
CA ARG A 268 -32.94 -39.80 -47.05
C ARG A 268 -33.24 -40.13 -45.59
N GLU A 269 -32.21 -39.98 -44.74
CA GLU A 269 -32.37 -39.91 -43.29
C GLU A 269 -33.51 -38.92 -42.96
N ARG A 270 -34.44 -39.30 -42.07
CA ARG A 270 -35.46 -38.36 -41.61
C ARG A 270 -34.77 -37.21 -40.87
N ALA A 271 -35.19 -35.98 -41.13
CA ALA A 271 -34.67 -34.82 -40.44
C ALA A 271 -34.89 -34.95 -38.93
N LYS A 272 -33.83 -34.78 -38.15
CA LYS A 272 -33.88 -34.68 -36.69
C LYS A 272 -34.71 -33.45 -36.33
N LEU A 273 -35.71 -33.57 -35.46
CA LEU A 273 -36.52 -32.45 -34.98
C LEU A 273 -36.08 -32.08 -33.57
N VAL A 274 -36.01 -30.78 -33.30
CA VAL A 274 -35.61 -30.18 -32.02
C VAL A 274 -36.75 -29.31 -31.52
N GLU A 275 -37.06 -29.41 -30.23
CA GLU A 275 -38.04 -28.55 -29.58
C GLU A 275 -37.41 -27.20 -29.27
N VAL A 276 -37.93 -26.15 -29.90
CA VAL A 276 -37.49 -24.76 -29.72
C VAL A 276 -38.64 -23.99 -29.10
N PRO A 277 -38.41 -23.05 -28.18
CA PRO A 277 -39.47 -22.14 -27.74
C PRO A 277 -40.08 -21.45 -28.96
N ARG A 278 -41.39 -21.49 -29.06
CA ARG A 278 -42.13 -20.85 -30.15
C ARG A 278 -41.88 -19.35 -30.07
N ALA A 279 -41.46 -18.74 -31.18
CA ALA A 279 -41.31 -17.29 -31.23
C ALA A 279 -42.67 -16.63 -30.96
N PRO A 280 -42.74 -15.57 -30.14
CA PRO A 280 -43.99 -14.86 -29.90
C PRO A 280 -44.45 -14.23 -31.22
N GLU A 281 -45.60 -14.68 -31.73
CA GLU A 281 -46.24 -14.08 -32.89
C GLU A 281 -47.06 -12.89 -32.37
N GLY A 282 -46.58 -11.66 -32.59
CA GLY A 282 -47.22 -10.45 -32.04
C GLY A 282 -48.72 -10.29 -32.36
N TRP A 283 -49.21 -10.89 -33.46
CA TRP A 283 -50.63 -10.94 -33.80
C TRP A 283 -51.41 -12.06 -33.07
N ARG A 284 -50.75 -13.18 -32.76
CA ARG A 284 -51.37 -14.35 -32.12
C ARG A 284 -51.36 -14.25 -30.60
N ASP A 285 -50.30 -13.71 -30.02
CA ASP A 285 -50.03 -13.75 -28.58
C ASP A 285 -50.46 -12.46 -27.85
N GLY A 286 -50.89 -11.45 -28.61
CA GLY A 286 -51.61 -10.26 -28.12
C GLY A 286 -50.73 -9.10 -27.67
N GLU A 287 -49.46 -9.07 -28.08
CA GLU A 287 -48.52 -7.99 -27.73
C GLU A 287 -48.71 -6.74 -28.62
N ALA A 288 -49.13 -6.90 -29.88
CA ALA A 288 -49.25 -5.78 -30.82
C ALA A 288 -50.68 -5.23 -31.00
N LEU A 289 -51.72 -6.01 -30.66
CA LEU A 289 -53.13 -5.64 -30.79
C LEU A 289 -53.95 -6.25 -29.64
N PRO A 290 -55.02 -5.57 -29.16
CA PRO A 290 -55.89 -6.15 -28.14
C PRO A 290 -56.49 -7.47 -28.62
N LYS A 291 -56.44 -8.50 -27.76
CA LYS A 291 -57.04 -9.81 -28.04
C LYS A 291 -58.52 -9.61 -28.34
N SER A 292 -59.01 -10.16 -29.46
CA SER A 292 -60.42 -10.04 -29.81
C SER A 292 -61.27 -10.77 -28.78
N THR A 293 -62.42 -10.21 -28.41
CA THR A 293 -63.35 -10.80 -27.43
C THR A 293 -63.78 -12.23 -27.77
N THR A 294 -63.69 -12.63 -29.04
CA THR A 294 -63.93 -14.00 -29.50
C THR A 294 -62.79 -14.97 -29.16
N ARG A 295 -61.53 -14.53 -29.10
CA ARG A 295 -60.36 -15.36 -28.73
C ARG A 295 -60.20 -15.52 -27.22
N ASP A 296 -60.60 -14.53 -26.42
CA ASP A 296 -60.59 -14.67 -24.95
C ASP A 296 -61.61 -15.73 -24.47
N VAL A 297 -62.67 -15.95 -25.24
CA VAL A 297 -63.71 -16.94 -24.94
C VAL A 297 -63.41 -18.33 -25.54
N PHE A 298 -62.63 -18.40 -26.64
CA PHE A 298 -62.24 -19.65 -27.30
C PHE A 298 -60.75 -19.95 -27.10
N VAL A 299 -60.42 -20.58 -25.97
CA VAL A 299 -59.12 -21.23 -25.76
C VAL A 299 -59.20 -22.64 -26.35
N ALA A 300 -58.31 -22.97 -27.30
CA ALA A 300 -58.24 -24.33 -27.84
C ALA A 300 -57.98 -25.34 -26.70
N PRO A 301 -58.62 -26.54 -26.71
CA PRO A 301 -58.55 -27.49 -25.60
C PRO A 301 -57.13 -27.97 -25.29
N ASN A 302 -56.24 -27.91 -26.28
CA ASN A 302 -54.81 -28.00 -26.10
C ASN A 302 -54.28 -26.60 -26.38
N GLY A 303 -53.85 -25.88 -25.34
CA GLY A 303 -53.18 -24.59 -25.51
C GLY A 303 -52.09 -24.68 -26.57
N VAL A 304 -51.77 -23.55 -27.20
CA VAL A 304 -50.62 -23.49 -28.12
C VAL A 304 -49.39 -23.91 -27.32
N GLY A 305 -48.76 -25.02 -27.70
CA GLY A 305 -47.55 -25.49 -27.02
C GLY A 305 -46.50 -24.39 -27.04
N GLU A 306 -45.91 -24.11 -25.88
CA GLU A 306 -44.83 -23.12 -25.69
C GLU A 306 -43.62 -23.44 -26.57
N THR A 307 -43.50 -24.68 -27.05
CA THR A 307 -42.46 -25.15 -27.96
C THR A 307 -43.02 -25.54 -29.33
N GLU A 308 -42.20 -25.36 -30.36
CA GLU A 308 -42.42 -25.82 -31.73
C GLU A 308 -41.28 -26.77 -32.14
N GLN A 309 -41.60 -27.77 -32.98
CA GLN A 309 -40.61 -28.72 -33.49
C GLN A 309 -40.04 -28.23 -34.81
N LEU A 310 -38.79 -27.76 -34.79
CA LEU A 310 -38.06 -27.34 -35.97
C LEU A 310 -37.01 -28.38 -36.35
N PRO A 311 -36.65 -28.53 -37.64
CA PRO A 311 -35.52 -29.36 -38.05
C PRO A 311 -34.21 -28.92 -37.37
N ALA A 312 -33.38 -29.87 -36.95
CA ALA A 312 -32.14 -29.61 -36.23
C ALA A 312 -31.15 -28.76 -37.02
N TRP A 313 -31.10 -28.91 -38.34
CA TRP A 313 -30.24 -28.12 -39.22
C TRP A 313 -30.64 -26.63 -39.26
N ASP A 314 -31.88 -26.31 -38.89
CA ASP A 314 -32.41 -24.94 -38.86
C ASP A 314 -32.35 -24.39 -37.42
N ALA A 315 -32.83 -25.18 -36.45
CA ALA A 315 -32.87 -24.81 -35.04
C ALA A 315 -31.48 -24.69 -34.38
N LEU A 316 -30.54 -25.57 -34.76
CA LEU A 316 -29.21 -25.65 -34.16
C LEU A 316 -28.12 -25.23 -35.15
N ASP A 317 -28.46 -24.45 -36.19
CA ASP A 317 -27.49 -23.87 -37.11
C ASP A 317 -26.43 -23.10 -36.30
N ARG A 318 -25.14 -23.27 -36.67
CA ARG A 318 -23.97 -22.67 -36.02
C ARG A 318 -23.75 -23.01 -34.55
N HIS A 319 -24.58 -23.85 -33.93
CA HIS A 319 -24.35 -24.31 -32.57
C HIS A 319 -23.32 -25.45 -32.59
N VAL A 320 -22.11 -25.15 -32.15
CA VAL A 320 -20.98 -26.09 -32.17
C VAL A 320 -20.47 -26.30 -30.75
N LEU A 321 -20.43 -27.56 -30.34
CA LEU A 321 -19.83 -27.95 -29.09
C LEU A 321 -18.31 -28.08 -29.26
N ARG A 322 -17.55 -27.29 -28.51
CA ARG A 322 -16.08 -27.30 -28.50
C ARG A 322 -15.53 -27.96 -27.23
N PHE A 323 -14.64 -28.93 -27.44
CA PHE A 323 -13.91 -29.67 -26.40
C PHE A 323 -12.41 -29.51 -26.63
N PHE A 324 -11.67 -29.39 -25.55
CA PHE A 324 -10.21 -29.41 -25.54
C PHE A 324 -9.74 -30.75 -25.01
N GLY A 325 -8.76 -31.33 -25.68
CA GLY A 325 -8.16 -32.57 -25.25
C GLY A 325 -6.74 -32.72 -25.74
N TYR A 326 -6.11 -33.84 -25.41
CA TYR A 326 -4.80 -34.19 -25.92
C TYR A 326 -4.71 -35.68 -26.19
N TYR A 327 -3.76 -36.07 -27.01
CA TYR A 327 -3.33 -37.46 -27.13
C TYR A 327 -1.82 -37.55 -27.00
N LYS A 328 -1.33 -38.71 -26.56
CA LYS A 328 0.10 -38.99 -26.44
C LYS A 328 0.58 -39.73 -27.68
N GLU A 329 1.65 -39.25 -28.28
CA GLU A 329 2.34 -39.88 -29.39
C GLU A 329 3.72 -40.36 -28.92
N ALA A 330 4.03 -41.64 -29.07
CA ALA A 330 5.33 -42.17 -28.68
C ALA A 330 6.41 -41.74 -29.69
N VAL A 331 7.57 -41.33 -29.19
CA VAL A 331 8.70 -40.85 -30.01
C VAL A 331 9.90 -41.74 -29.72
N VAL A 332 10.53 -42.23 -30.78
CA VAL A 332 11.70 -43.12 -30.68
C VAL A 332 12.94 -42.35 -31.14
N GLU A 333 14.09 -42.64 -30.53
CA GLU A 333 15.41 -42.11 -30.93
C GLU A 333 15.58 -40.58 -30.86
N SER A 334 14.95 -39.91 -29.89
CA SER A 334 15.18 -38.49 -29.62
C SER A 334 15.90 -38.28 -28.28
N ASN A 335 16.85 -37.33 -28.23
CA ASN A 335 17.53 -36.97 -26.98
C ASN A 335 16.70 -36.03 -26.08
N LEU A 336 15.59 -35.48 -26.61
CA LEU A 336 14.79 -34.45 -25.93
C LEU A 336 13.55 -35.03 -25.24
N GLU A 337 12.97 -36.11 -25.79
CA GLU A 337 11.70 -36.68 -25.35
C GLU A 337 11.54 -38.16 -25.72
N ASN A 338 10.76 -38.88 -24.91
CA ASN A 338 10.37 -40.29 -25.16
C ASN A 338 8.93 -40.42 -25.66
N TYR A 339 8.09 -39.43 -25.37
CA TYR A 339 6.73 -39.31 -25.86
C TYR A 339 6.44 -37.82 -25.98
N ARG A 340 5.47 -37.45 -26.80
CA ARG A 340 4.98 -36.08 -26.90
C ARG A 340 3.49 -35.97 -26.66
N VAL A 341 3.07 -34.87 -26.06
CA VAL A 341 1.66 -34.55 -25.83
C VAL A 341 1.19 -33.58 -26.92
N ARG A 342 0.21 -34.01 -27.73
CA ARG A 342 -0.35 -33.18 -28.80
C ARG A 342 -1.73 -32.66 -28.39
N PRO A 343 -1.88 -31.35 -28.15
CA PRO A 343 -3.19 -30.77 -27.87
C PRO A 343 -4.05 -30.82 -29.14
N CYS A 344 -5.35 -31.04 -28.95
CA CYS A 344 -6.33 -31.07 -30.01
C CYS A 344 -7.66 -30.48 -29.52
N ILE A 345 -8.39 -29.88 -30.45
CA ILE A 345 -9.69 -29.27 -30.24
C ILE A 345 -10.69 -30.09 -31.04
N LEU A 346 -11.68 -30.64 -30.35
CA LEU A 346 -12.76 -31.39 -30.97
C LEU A 346 -13.96 -30.46 -31.10
N TYR A 347 -14.52 -30.41 -32.29
CA TYR A 347 -15.74 -29.68 -32.59
C TYR A 347 -16.83 -30.68 -32.97
N TYR A 348 -17.96 -30.59 -32.29
CA TYR A 348 -19.15 -31.39 -32.54
C TYR A 348 -20.27 -30.46 -32.99
N TYR A 349 -20.74 -30.64 -34.22
CA TYR A 349 -21.78 -29.83 -34.84
C TYR A 349 -23.15 -30.41 -34.49
N LEU A 350 -23.99 -29.63 -33.82
CA LEU A 350 -25.31 -30.10 -33.37
C LEU A 350 -26.34 -30.23 -34.49
N GLU A 351 -26.14 -29.49 -35.58
CA GLU A 351 -27.01 -29.49 -36.77
C GLU A 351 -27.12 -30.87 -37.44
N ASP A 352 -26.00 -31.59 -37.55
CA ASP A 352 -25.90 -32.82 -38.33
C ASP A 352 -25.15 -33.95 -37.61
N ASP A 353 -24.83 -33.79 -36.32
CA ASP A 353 -24.08 -34.73 -35.49
C ASP A 353 -22.71 -35.10 -36.08
N THR A 354 -22.12 -34.19 -36.87
CA THR A 354 -20.76 -34.37 -37.41
C THR A 354 -19.70 -33.87 -36.44
N MET A 355 -18.49 -34.41 -36.56
CA MET A 355 -17.35 -34.01 -35.77
C MET A 355 -16.16 -33.70 -36.65
N HIS A 356 -15.34 -32.75 -36.22
CA HIS A 356 -14.00 -32.56 -36.76
C HIS A 356 -13.02 -32.33 -35.61
N VAL A 357 -11.76 -32.69 -35.82
CA VAL A 357 -10.70 -32.54 -34.81
C VAL A 357 -9.60 -31.70 -35.43
N SER A 358 -9.21 -30.62 -34.77
CA SER A 358 -8.11 -29.77 -35.22
C SER A 358 -7.07 -29.61 -34.13
N GLU A 359 -5.81 -29.62 -34.53
CA GLU A 359 -4.69 -29.29 -33.66
C GLU A 359 -4.40 -27.79 -33.77
N PRO A 360 -4.22 -27.08 -32.64
CA PRO A 360 -3.77 -25.71 -32.68
C PRO A 360 -2.38 -25.64 -33.33
N ARG A 361 -2.16 -24.60 -34.13
CA ARG A 361 -0.87 -24.37 -34.77
C ARG A 361 0.07 -23.72 -33.74
N GLU A 362 1.22 -24.35 -33.50
CA GLU A 362 2.24 -23.85 -32.59
C GLU A 362 3.48 -23.44 -33.38
N ASP A 363 3.98 -22.24 -33.10
CA ASP A 363 5.20 -21.74 -33.72
C ASP A 363 6.40 -22.62 -33.39
N ASN A 364 7.16 -22.95 -34.44
CA ASN A 364 8.36 -23.80 -34.38
C ASN A 364 8.11 -25.24 -33.88
N SER A 365 6.90 -25.79 -34.06
CA SER A 365 6.63 -27.20 -33.72
C SER A 365 7.30 -28.20 -34.67
N GLY A 366 7.54 -27.80 -35.93
CA GLY A 366 8.15 -28.69 -36.94
C GLY A 366 7.25 -29.84 -37.41
N LEU A 367 6.01 -29.93 -36.89
CA LEU A 367 5.00 -30.91 -37.26
C LEU A 367 3.95 -30.29 -38.20
N ASN A 368 3.37 -31.13 -39.06
CA ASN A 368 2.21 -30.74 -39.84
C ASN A 368 0.99 -30.64 -38.91
N GLN A 369 0.63 -29.40 -38.58
CA GLN A 369 -0.48 -29.05 -37.67
C GLN A 369 -1.67 -28.47 -38.44
N GLY A 370 -2.82 -28.41 -37.77
CA GLY A 370 -4.08 -27.92 -38.32
C GLY A 370 -5.15 -28.99 -38.25
N ASN A 371 -5.95 -29.14 -39.30
CA ASN A 371 -7.08 -30.06 -39.29
C ASN A 371 -6.60 -31.53 -39.25
N LEU A 372 -6.77 -32.21 -38.12
CA LEU A 372 -6.36 -33.60 -37.91
C LEU A 372 -7.38 -34.58 -38.50
N LEU A 373 -8.67 -34.24 -38.39
CA LEU A 373 -9.77 -35.04 -38.90
C LEU A 373 -10.82 -34.14 -39.54
N LYS A 374 -11.11 -34.37 -40.83
CA LYS A 374 -12.13 -33.63 -41.58
C LYS A 374 -13.52 -33.81 -40.97
N ARG A 375 -14.40 -32.82 -41.18
CA ARG A 375 -15.79 -32.85 -40.70
C ARG A 375 -16.59 -33.99 -41.36
N HIS A 376 -17.03 -34.94 -40.55
CA HIS A 376 -17.98 -36.00 -40.92
C HIS A 376 -18.50 -36.70 -39.65
N ARG A 377 -19.48 -37.58 -39.78
CA ARG A 377 -19.95 -38.39 -38.64
C ARG A 377 -18.93 -39.48 -38.33
N ILE A 378 -18.40 -39.47 -37.11
CA ILE A 378 -17.38 -40.42 -36.68
C ILE A 378 -18.06 -41.68 -36.13
N PRO A 379 -17.77 -42.88 -36.68
CA PRO A 379 -18.27 -44.13 -36.14
C PRO A 379 -17.60 -44.48 -34.80
N LYS A 380 -18.37 -45.07 -33.88
CA LYS A 380 -17.83 -45.63 -32.64
C LYS A 380 -16.98 -46.87 -32.93
N GLY A 381 -15.95 -47.10 -32.11
CA GLY A 381 -15.04 -48.25 -32.25
C GLY A 381 -15.71 -49.62 -32.14
N ASP A 382 -16.88 -49.70 -31.49
CA ASP A 382 -17.58 -50.96 -31.21
C ASP A 382 -18.57 -51.39 -32.31
N GLY A 383 -18.54 -50.75 -33.49
CA GLY A 383 -19.39 -51.09 -34.64
C GLY A 383 -20.88 -50.78 -34.45
N GLY A 384 -21.26 -50.12 -33.36
CA GLY A 384 -22.65 -49.93 -32.91
C GLY A 384 -23.26 -48.53 -33.14
N GLY A 385 -22.74 -47.71 -34.07
CA GLY A 385 -23.31 -46.41 -34.41
C GLY A 385 -22.30 -45.27 -34.48
N PHE A 386 -22.80 -44.02 -34.50
CA PHE A 386 -22.00 -42.79 -34.52
C PHE A 386 -21.82 -42.21 -33.13
N ILE A 387 -20.74 -41.43 -32.93
CA ILE A 387 -20.50 -40.69 -31.68
C ILE A 387 -21.58 -39.63 -31.51
N ALA A 388 -22.24 -39.64 -30.35
CA ALA A 388 -23.23 -38.63 -29.98
C ALA A 388 -22.62 -37.63 -28.99
N ALA A 389 -23.27 -36.48 -28.82
CA ALA A 389 -22.86 -35.50 -27.82
C ALA A 389 -22.78 -36.14 -26.41
N GLN A 390 -23.66 -37.08 -26.05
CA GLN A 390 -23.65 -37.68 -24.71
C GLN A 390 -22.39 -38.52 -24.40
N ASP A 391 -21.60 -38.89 -25.40
CA ASP A 391 -20.39 -39.71 -25.23
C ASP A 391 -19.13 -38.85 -24.97
N LEU A 392 -19.26 -37.51 -24.90
CA LEU A 392 -18.15 -36.57 -24.77
C LEU A 392 -18.14 -35.93 -23.37
N MET A 393 -17.44 -36.56 -22.42
CA MET A 393 -17.31 -36.06 -21.05
C MET A 393 -15.86 -35.64 -20.73
N VAL A 394 -15.70 -34.59 -19.91
CA VAL A 394 -14.39 -34.18 -19.38
C VAL A 394 -13.82 -35.29 -18.50
N GLY A 395 -12.55 -35.65 -18.75
CA GLY A 395 -11.83 -36.71 -18.02
C GLY A 395 -11.95 -38.10 -18.65
N GLU A 396 -12.83 -38.29 -19.63
CA GLU A 396 -12.94 -39.55 -20.37
C GLU A 396 -12.10 -39.55 -21.65
N GLY A 397 -11.53 -40.71 -21.97
CA GLY A 397 -10.73 -40.93 -23.18
C GLY A 397 -11.57 -41.49 -24.32
N ILE A 398 -11.76 -40.70 -25.38
CA ILE A 398 -12.51 -41.13 -26.56
C ILE A 398 -11.60 -41.77 -27.62
N LYS A 399 -12.02 -42.93 -28.14
CA LYS A 399 -11.32 -43.64 -29.22
C LYS A 399 -11.84 -43.19 -30.59
N ILE A 400 -11.04 -42.43 -31.32
CA ILE A 400 -11.34 -41.95 -32.68
C ILE A 400 -10.28 -42.51 -33.63
N TYR A 401 -10.70 -43.33 -34.60
CA TYR A 401 -9.83 -43.90 -35.64
C TYR A 401 -8.49 -44.48 -35.11
N GLY A 402 -8.57 -45.23 -34.00
CA GLY A 402 -7.40 -45.88 -33.38
C GLY A 402 -6.57 -44.99 -32.44
N ARG A 403 -6.91 -43.70 -32.27
CA ARG A 403 -6.28 -42.80 -31.31
C ARG A 403 -7.17 -42.59 -30.09
N VAL A 404 -6.58 -42.60 -28.90
CA VAL A 404 -7.27 -42.27 -27.64
C VAL A 404 -7.00 -40.80 -27.34
N ILE A 405 -8.03 -39.97 -27.45
CA ILE A 405 -7.98 -38.54 -27.11
C ILE A 405 -8.58 -38.36 -25.72
N GLN A 406 -7.82 -37.81 -24.80
CA GLN A 406 -8.26 -37.48 -23.44
C GLN A 406 -8.85 -36.08 -23.45
N ILE A 407 -10.13 -35.94 -23.10
CA ILE A 407 -10.80 -34.64 -23.03
C ILE A 407 -10.46 -34.00 -21.68
N THR A 408 -9.86 -32.81 -21.70
CA THR A 408 -9.38 -32.12 -20.51
C THR A 408 -10.24 -30.94 -20.10
N ALA A 409 -10.75 -30.19 -21.08
CA ALA A 409 -11.54 -28.99 -20.81
C ALA A 409 -12.66 -28.81 -21.83
N VAL A 410 -13.68 -28.09 -21.42
CA VAL A 410 -14.88 -27.82 -22.20
C VAL A 410 -15.13 -26.32 -22.19
N ASP A 411 -15.56 -25.79 -23.33
CA ASP A 411 -15.89 -24.39 -23.53
C ASP A 411 -17.08 -23.91 -22.66
N GLY A 412 -17.25 -22.59 -22.50
CA GLY A 412 -18.33 -22.04 -21.69
C GLY A 412 -19.72 -22.39 -22.25
N PHE A 413 -19.89 -22.27 -23.57
CA PHE A 413 -21.13 -22.62 -24.26
C PHE A 413 -21.46 -24.12 -24.18
N THR A 414 -20.45 -24.98 -24.31
CA THR A 414 -20.66 -26.42 -24.17
C THR A 414 -21.05 -26.77 -22.75
N ARG A 415 -20.44 -26.16 -21.73
CA ARG A 415 -20.84 -26.41 -20.35
C ARG A 415 -22.31 -26.08 -20.10
N SER A 416 -22.79 -24.91 -20.56
CA SER A 416 -24.20 -24.54 -20.39
C SER A 416 -25.16 -25.42 -21.21
N TYR A 417 -24.74 -25.88 -22.39
CA TYR A 417 -25.54 -26.82 -23.18
C TYR A 417 -25.74 -28.17 -22.47
N TYR A 418 -24.69 -28.70 -21.84
CA TYR A 418 -24.77 -29.96 -21.09
C TYR A 418 -25.66 -29.85 -19.85
N GLU A 419 -25.58 -28.72 -19.14
CA GLU A 419 -26.40 -28.42 -17.97
C GLU A 419 -27.87 -28.24 -18.34
N ASN A 420 -28.16 -27.40 -19.34
CA ASN A 420 -29.53 -27.00 -19.68
C ASN A 420 -30.28 -28.03 -20.55
N VAL A 421 -29.61 -28.60 -21.56
CA VAL A 421 -30.25 -29.46 -22.57
C VAL A 421 -30.11 -30.93 -22.21
N LEU A 422 -28.87 -31.37 -21.93
CA LEU A 422 -28.58 -32.78 -21.64
C LEU A 422 -28.81 -33.16 -20.17
N LYS A 423 -29.04 -32.17 -19.28
CA LYS A 423 -29.22 -32.34 -17.83
C LYS A 423 -28.11 -33.20 -17.20
N ARG A 424 -26.88 -32.97 -17.65
CA ARG A 424 -25.67 -33.64 -17.16
C ARG A 424 -24.60 -32.60 -16.88
N GLU A 425 -24.03 -32.62 -15.69
CA GLU A 425 -22.94 -31.73 -15.33
C GLU A 425 -21.60 -32.27 -15.85
N GLN A 426 -20.78 -31.39 -16.41
CA GLN A 426 -19.42 -31.70 -16.84
C GLN A 426 -18.45 -31.55 -15.67
N ALA A 427 -17.43 -32.40 -15.61
CA ALA A 427 -16.37 -32.29 -14.62
C ALA A 427 -15.56 -30.99 -14.79
N PRO A 428 -14.90 -30.48 -13.72
CA PRO A 428 -14.07 -29.29 -13.81
C PRO A 428 -12.89 -29.50 -14.78
N ASN A 429 -12.42 -28.40 -15.37
CA ASN A 429 -11.33 -28.44 -16.36
C ASN A 429 -10.05 -28.98 -15.70
N THR A 430 -9.44 -29.97 -16.34
CA THR A 430 -8.17 -30.55 -15.92
C THR A 430 -7.03 -29.96 -16.76
N GLU A 431 -5.86 -29.75 -16.15
CA GLU A 431 -4.68 -29.27 -16.87
C GLU A 431 -4.13 -30.35 -17.80
N VAL A 432 -3.65 -29.94 -18.98
CA VAL A 432 -2.96 -30.83 -19.91
C VAL A 432 -1.61 -31.21 -19.28
N PRO A 433 -1.26 -32.51 -19.17
CA PRO A 433 0.03 -32.92 -18.64
C PRO A 433 1.16 -32.32 -19.46
N GLU A 434 2.12 -31.71 -18.76
CA GLU A 434 3.32 -31.21 -19.40
C GLU A 434 4.22 -32.36 -19.86
N ASP A 435 4.86 -32.14 -21.01
CA ASP A 435 5.84 -33.05 -21.57
C ASP A 435 7.26 -32.50 -21.38
N THR A 436 8.27 -33.38 -21.44
CA THR A 436 9.69 -33.02 -21.23
C THR A 436 10.14 -31.96 -22.23
N PHE A 437 9.64 -31.99 -23.46
CA PHE A 437 9.91 -30.98 -24.47
C PHE A 437 9.29 -29.62 -24.13
N ALA A 438 8.05 -29.59 -23.64
CA ALA A 438 7.38 -28.36 -23.24
C ALA A 438 8.10 -27.69 -22.06
N GLN A 439 8.58 -28.49 -21.09
CA GLN A 439 9.38 -28.01 -19.96
C GLN A 439 10.71 -27.42 -20.42
N THR A 440 11.46 -28.13 -21.27
CA THR A 440 12.75 -27.66 -21.83
C THR A 440 12.58 -26.34 -22.61
N LYS A 441 11.48 -26.21 -23.38
CA LYS A 441 11.14 -24.99 -24.12
C LYS A 441 10.81 -23.82 -23.18
N LYS A 442 10.11 -24.07 -22.07
CA LYS A 442 9.82 -23.06 -21.05
C LYS A 442 11.10 -22.58 -20.36
N GLU A 443 11.94 -23.51 -19.91
CA GLU A 443 13.20 -23.20 -19.22
C GLU A 443 14.17 -22.39 -20.10
N SER A 444 14.33 -22.79 -21.36
CA SER A 444 15.20 -22.08 -22.31
C SER A 444 14.71 -20.67 -22.65
N LYS A 445 13.39 -20.45 -22.69
CA LYS A 445 12.80 -19.11 -22.91
C LYS A 445 12.98 -18.21 -21.69
N ILE A 446 12.76 -18.75 -20.48
CA ILE A 446 12.93 -18.03 -19.21
C ILE A 446 14.40 -17.64 -19.02
N ALA A 447 15.33 -18.56 -19.27
CA ALA A 447 16.76 -18.32 -19.10
C ALA A 447 17.29 -17.18 -19.97
N ARG A 448 16.73 -16.96 -21.17
CA ARG A 448 17.14 -15.86 -22.06
C ARG A 448 16.58 -14.50 -21.68
N ALA A 449 15.34 -14.44 -21.17
CA ALA A 449 14.69 -13.19 -20.80
C ALA A 449 15.19 -12.63 -19.46
N ALA A 450 15.60 -13.51 -18.54
CA ALA A 450 15.96 -13.14 -17.18
C ALA A 450 17.46 -12.86 -16.97
N MET A 451 18.29 -12.86 -18.02
CA MET A 451 19.72 -12.57 -17.81
C MET A 451 19.91 -11.10 -17.42
N PRO A 452 20.41 -10.82 -16.19
CA PRO A 452 20.71 -9.45 -15.79
C PRO A 452 21.80 -8.87 -16.69
N ARG A 453 21.86 -7.52 -16.77
CA ARG A 453 22.96 -6.85 -17.47
C ARG A 453 24.29 -7.31 -16.86
N SER A 454 25.10 -8.01 -17.64
CA SER A 454 26.47 -8.37 -17.24
C SER A 454 27.32 -7.11 -17.03
N TYR A 455 28.23 -7.17 -16.06
CA TYR A 455 29.24 -6.14 -15.81
C TYR A 455 29.98 -5.71 -17.09
N GLU A 456 30.31 -6.67 -17.96
CA GLU A 456 31.05 -6.39 -19.20
C GLU A 456 30.24 -5.51 -20.17
N LYS A 457 28.91 -5.70 -20.21
CA LYS A 457 28.01 -4.89 -21.04
C LYS A 457 27.95 -3.45 -20.51
N ALA A 458 27.82 -3.29 -19.19
CA ALA A 458 27.82 -1.98 -18.54
C ALA A 458 29.17 -1.25 -18.72
N TYR A 459 30.28 -1.98 -18.60
CA TYR A 459 31.62 -1.43 -18.83
C TYR A 459 31.82 -0.97 -20.28
N ARG A 460 31.42 -1.79 -21.27
CA ARG A 460 31.50 -1.42 -22.69
C ARG A 460 30.62 -0.21 -23.03
N GLU A 461 29.42 -0.15 -22.46
CA GLU A 461 28.52 1.01 -22.63
C GLU A 461 29.17 2.29 -22.09
N ALA A 462 29.74 2.25 -20.88
CA ALA A 462 30.47 3.37 -20.30
C ALA A 462 31.71 3.76 -21.12
N MET A 463 32.46 2.79 -21.62
CA MET A 463 33.64 3.02 -22.48
C MET A 463 33.26 3.67 -23.81
N LEU A 464 32.08 3.36 -24.35
CA LEU A 464 31.52 3.98 -25.56
C LEU A 464 30.87 5.35 -25.30
N GLY A 465 30.98 5.88 -24.07
CA GLY A 465 30.40 7.18 -23.69
C GLY A 465 28.90 7.12 -23.35
N GLY A 466 28.34 5.93 -23.17
CA GLY A 466 27.00 5.77 -22.61
C GLY A 466 26.96 6.26 -21.17
N GLY A 467 25.90 6.98 -20.81
CA GLY A 467 25.66 7.40 -19.44
C GLY A 467 25.37 6.20 -18.53
N GLN A 468 25.78 6.28 -17.27
CA GLN A 468 25.29 5.31 -16.28
C GLN A 468 23.81 5.56 -16.03
N ALA A 469 22.97 4.53 -16.17
CA ALA A 469 21.59 4.61 -15.76
C ALA A 469 21.53 4.83 -14.25
N ASN A 470 21.07 6.00 -13.83
CA ASN A 470 20.92 6.33 -12.42
C ASN A 470 19.66 5.64 -11.88
N GLU A 471 19.82 4.43 -11.33
CA GLU A 471 18.74 3.71 -10.63
C GLU A 471 18.13 4.55 -9.49
N ARG A 472 18.92 5.45 -8.91
CA ARG A 472 18.53 6.31 -7.78
C ARG A 472 17.83 7.62 -8.17
N LEU A 473 17.70 7.92 -9.46
CA LEU A 473 17.07 9.17 -9.89
C LEU A 473 15.61 9.26 -9.44
N GLY A 474 14.87 8.14 -9.46
CA GLY A 474 13.49 8.09 -8.96
C GLY A 474 13.40 8.46 -7.48
N GLN A 475 14.23 7.82 -6.64
CA GLN A 475 14.30 8.12 -5.21
C GLN A 475 14.66 9.59 -4.94
N PHE A 476 15.62 10.12 -5.71
CA PHE A 476 16.02 11.51 -5.61
C PHE A 476 14.86 12.46 -5.90
N LEU A 477 14.11 12.24 -6.98
CA LEU A 477 12.98 13.09 -7.37
C LEU A 477 11.83 13.04 -6.35
N ASP A 478 11.50 11.85 -5.84
CA ASP A 478 10.38 11.68 -4.90
C ASP A 478 10.69 12.24 -3.51
N LYS A 479 11.96 12.16 -3.11
CA LYS A 479 12.42 12.46 -1.74
C LYS A 479 13.33 13.69 -1.68
N ASP A 480 13.39 14.49 -2.74
CA ASP A 480 14.20 15.71 -2.76
C ASP A 480 13.81 16.65 -1.61
N ARG A 481 14.82 17.27 -0.99
CA ARG A 481 14.71 18.19 0.17
C ARG A 481 14.03 17.63 1.42
N LYS A 482 13.68 16.34 1.46
CA LYS A 482 13.14 15.68 2.66
C LYS A 482 14.31 15.18 3.51
N VAL A 483 14.46 15.76 4.69
CA VAL A 483 15.56 15.43 5.61
C VAL A 483 14.98 15.08 6.96
N CYS A 484 15.33 13.90 7.46
CA CYS A 484 15.00 13.53 8.82
C CYS A 484 16.06 14.08 9.78
N ARG A 485 15.64 14.89 10.75
CA ARG A 485 16.50 15.48 11.77
C ARG A 485 16.25 14.85 13.14
N PHE A 486 17.30 14.33 13.75
CA PHE A 486 17.29 13.76 15.09
C PHE A 486 18.22 14.54 16.01
N TYR A 487 17.85 14.63 17.29
CA TYR A 487 18.68 15.20 18.34
C TYR A 487 19.26 14.07 19.17
N ALA A 488 20.57 14.08 19.29
CA ALA A 488 21.32 13.05 20.01
C ALA A 488 22.27 13.69 21.02
N VAL A 489 22.72 12.91 21.98
CA VAL A 489 23.85 13.26 22.85
C VAL A 489 24.92 12.17 22.78
N MET A 490 26.17 12.58 22.97
CA MET A 490 27.31 11.69 23.18
C MET A 490 27.83 11.92 24.58
N ASP A 491 28.01 10.84 25.34
CA ASP A 491 28.70 10.93 26.63
C ASP A 491 30.21 10.81 26.34
N ASP A 492 30.94 11.92 26.51
CA ASP A 492 32.38 11.98 26.28
C ASP A 492 33.11 11.38 27.49
N LEU A 493 33.35 10.07 27.41
CA LEU A 493 34.14 9.32 28.40
C LEU A 493 35.65 9.37 28.09
N SER A 494 36.05 10.02 27.00
CA SER A 494 37.46 10.09 26.60
C SER A 494 38.25 11.14 27.38
N THR A 495 37.56 12.19 27.85
CA THR A 495 38.11 13.26 28.70
C THR A 495 37.95 12.95 30.18
N GLU A 496 38.89 13.42 31.01
CA GLU A 496 38.82 13.25 32.48
C GLU A 496 37.60 13.94 33.10
N GLN A 497 37.11 14.99 32.43
CA GLN A 497 35.86 15.63 32.76
C GLN A 497 34.75 14.94 31.96
N TYR A 498 33.77 14.41 32.68
CA TYR A 498 32.54 13.91 32.07
C TYR A 498 31.79 15.09 31.44
N GLU A 499 31.65 15.05 30.12
CA GLU A 499 30.90 16.04 29.33
C GLU A 499 29.88 15.32 28.46
N ARG A 500 28.62 15.77 28.52
CA ARG A 500 27.56 15.28 27.64
C ARG A 500 27.39 16.26 26.48
N ARG A 501 27.84 15.87 25.29
CA ARG A 501 27.91 16.72 24.10
C ARG A 501 26.66 16.55 23.23
N PRO A 502 25.94 17.63 22.88
CA PRO A 502 24.77 17.55 22.03
C PRO A 502 25.14 17.48 20.53
N PHE A 503 24.48 16.58 19.81
CA PHE A 503 24.62 16.38 18.37
C PHE A 503 23.27 16.47 17.66
N THR A 504 23.32 16.84 16.39
CA THR A 504 22.19 16.79 15.45
C THR A 504 22.55 15.89 14.30
N ILE A 505 21.69 14.90 14.04
CA ILE A 505 21.87 13.92 12.98
C ILE A 505 20.87 14.28 11.88
N PHE A 506 21.38 14.50 10.68
CA PHE A 506 20.58 14.72 9.47
C PHE A 506 20.65 13.46 8.61
N TYR A 507 19.50 12.90 8.30
CA TYR A 507 19.36 11.79 7.36
C TYR A 507 18.65 12.28 6.10
N PHE A 508 19.34 12.21 4.98
CA PHE A 508 18.81 12.62 3.68
C PHE A 508 18.12 11.45 3.00
N LEU A 509 16.80 11.56 2.84
CA LEU A 509 15.95 10.53 2.26
C LEU A 509 16.18 10.30 0.75
N SER A 510 16.75 11.29 0.06
CA SER A 510 17.05 11.24 -1.37
C SER A 510 18.13 10.22 -1.71
N ASP A 511 19.17 10.12 -0.88
CA ASP A 511 20.40 9.36 -1.19
C ASP A 511 20.85 8.41 -0.08
N ASP A 512 20.05 8.28 0.99
CA ASP A 512 20.34 7.48 2.18
C ASP A 512 21.70 7.83 2.80
N THR A 513 21.97 9.13 2.91
CA THR A 513 23.20 9.69 3.48
C THR A 513 22.93 10.35 4.83
N ILE A 514 23.92 10.28 5.72
CA ILE A 514 23.88 10.86 7.06
C ILE A 514 24.92 11.96 7.16
N GLU A 515 24.55 13.07 7.77
CA GLU A 515 25.45 14.16 8.19
C GLU A 515 25.25 14.37 9.70
N ILE A 516 26.35 14.44 10.44
CA ILE A 516 26.30 14.62 11.90
C ILE A 516 26.92 15.96 12.22
N ARG A 517 26.19 16.80 12.95
CA ARG A 517 26.67 18.10 13.41
C ARG A 517 26.74 18.17 14.93
N GLU A 518 27.85 18.68 15.43
CA GLU A 518 28.02 19.01 16.84
C GLU A 518 27.37 20.36 17.14
N GLN A 519 26.66 20.45 18.26
CA GLN A 519 26.14 21.72 18.77
C GLN A 519 27.08 22.24 19.87
N TYR A 520 27.70 23.38 19.62
CA TYR A 520 28.56 24.03 20.61
C TYR A 520 27.75 24.99 21.49
N PRO A 521 27.73 24.80 22.82
CA PRO A 521 27.22 25.82 23.72
C PRO A 521 28.14 27.05 23.71
N LEU A 522 27.57 28.21 24.10
CA LEU A 522 28.37 29.43 24.24
C LEU A 522 29.49 29.21 25.26
N ASN A 523 30.67 29.73 24.98
CA ASN A 523 31.85 29.65 25.83
C ASN A 523 32.33 28.21 26.13
N CYS A 524 32.12 27.24 25.24
CA CYS A 524 32.57 25.85 25.43
C CYS A 524 34.09 25.61 25.30
N GLY A 525 34.87 26.62 24.88
CA GLY A 525 36.32 26.52 24.74
C GLY A 525 36.83 25.60 23.62
N ARG A 526 35.95 24.86 22.94
CA ARG A 526 36.25 24.07 21.74
C ARG A 526 36.23 24.97 20.50
N ASP A 527 37.06 24.63 19.51
CA ASP A 527 37.02 25.29 18.21
C ASP A 527 35.72 24.93 17.48
N ASN A 528 35.15 25.88 16.75
CA ASN A 528 33.82 25.74 16.15
C ASN A 528 33.90 24.96 14.83
N PHE A 529 33.97 23.63 14.94
CA PHE A 529 33.84 22.71 13.80
C PHE A 529 32.48 22.00 13.84
N PRO A 530 31.40 22.64 13.38
CA PRO A 530 30.05 22.12 13.56
C PRO A 530 29.81 20.80 12.80
N ILE A 531 30.61 20.47 11.78
CA ILE A 531 30.48 19.22 11.03
C ILE A 531 31.36 18.16 11.69
N PHE A 532 30.73 17.23 12.40
CA PHE A 532 31.40 16.07 13.00
C PHE A 532 31.63 14.96 11.95
N PHE A 533 30.60 14.69 11.14
CA PHE A 533 30.69 13.76 10.02
C PHE A 533 30.11 14.40 8.77
N LYS A 534 30.92 14.51 7.72
CA LYS A 534 30.50 15.00 6.41
C LYS A 534 29.40 14.12 5.84
N ARG A 535 28.47 14.70 5.08
CA ARG A 535 27.40 13.95 4.40
C ARG A 535 27.97 12.74 3.65
N GLY A 536 27.56 11.56 4.06
CA GLY A 536 28.04 10.30 3.52
C GLY A 536 27.22 9.12 4.01
N ARG A 537 27.37 7.97 3.36
CA ARG A 537 26.70 6.74 3.81
C ARG A 537 27.50 6.15 4.95
N VAL A 538 26.84 5.87 6.07
CA VAL A 538 27.46 5.28 7.26
C VAL A 538 27.11 3.80 7.29
N ALA A 539 28.10 2.94 7.44
CA ALA A 539 27.90 1.50 7.59
C ALA A 539 27.50 1.15 9.03
N LYS A 540 26.69 0.10 9.20
CA LYS A 540 26.25 -0.40 10.51
C LYS A 540 27.41 -0.96 11.33
N ASP A 541 28.20 -1.81 10.68
CA ASP A 541 29.38 -2.45 11.26
C ASP A 541 30.68 -1.84 10.74
N SER A 542 31.80 -2.25 11.34
CA SER A 542 33.12 -1.90 10.84
C SER A 542 33.31 -2.47 9.43
N MET A 543 33.17 -1.62 8.42
CA MET A 543 33.45 -2.01 7.04
C MET A 543 34.93 -2.36 6.88
N PRO A 544 35.26 -3.46 6.17
CA PRO A 544 36.63 -3.72 5.78
C PRO A 544 37.14 -2.58 4.90
N VAL A 545 38.44 -2.29 5.00
CA VAL A 545 39.08 -1.30 4.13
C VAL A 545 39.07 -1.85 2.71
N LEU A 546 38.21 -1.29 1.86
CA LEU A 546 38.10 -1.69 0.46
C LEU A 546 39.25 -1.10 -0.34
N GLY A 547 39.92 -1.94 -1.11
CA GLY A 547 40.86 -1.53 -2.14
C GLY A 547 40.14 -1.00 -3.39
N PRO A 548 40.87 -0.37 -4.33
CA PRO A 548 40.30 0.18 -5.56
C PRO A 548 39.59 -0.85 -6.46
N SER A 549 39.92 -2.13 -6.32
CA SER A 549 39.37 -3.23 -7.12
C SER A 549 38.27 -4.01 -6.40
N ASP A 550 38.01 -3.73 -5.13
CA ASP A 550 37.00 -4.45 -4.37
C ASP A 550 35.60 -4.01 -4.80
N PRO A 551 34.63 -4.93 -4.87
CA PRO A 551 33.25 -4.59 -5.21
C PRO A 551 32.67 -3.64 -4.17
N LEU A 552 31.88 -2.67 -4.61
CA LEU A 552 31.15 -1.82 -3.68
C LEU A 552 30.17 -2.69 -2.86
N PRO A 553 30.08 -2.45 -1.55
CA PRO A 553 29.14 -3.15 -0.68
C PRO A 553 27.70 -2.82 -1.09
N SER A 554 26.82 -3.80 -0.87
CA SER A 554 25.38 -3.64 -1.11
C SER A 554 24.78 -2.54 -0.24
N SER A 555 23.57 -2.10 -0.59
CA SER A 555 22.87 -1.04 0.14
C SER A 555 22.50 -1.39 1.57
N ASP A 556 22.36 -2.68 1.89
CA ASP A 556 21.85 -3.16 3.18
C ASP A 556 22.86 -3.07 4.32
N VAL A 557 24.16 -2.92 3.98
CA VAL A 557 25.24 -2.72 4.96
C VAL A 557 25.19 -1.32 5.60
N TYR A 558 24.50 -0.39 4.94
CA TYR A 558 24.39 0.99 5.39
C TYR A 558 23.16 1.22 6.27
N TYR A 559 23.24 2.22 7.15
CA TYR A 559 22.11 2.66 7.95
C TYR A 559 20.95 3.16 7.08
N LYS A 560 19.76 2.65 7.36
CA LYS A 560 18.50 3.11 6.79
C LYS A 560 17.77 4.01 7.80
N VAL A 561 16.75 4.73 7.35
CA VAL A 561 15.90 5.53 8.24
C VAL A 561 15.28 4.67 9.33
N ASP A 562 14.89 3.45 8.97
CA ASP A 562 14.19 2.51 9.83
C ASP A 562 15.05 2.01 11.00
N ASP A 563 16.35 2.31 11.01
CA ASP A 563 17.27 1.97 12.11
C ASP A 563 17.38 3.09 13.17
N LEU A 564 16.80 4.28 12.91
CA LEU A 564 16.93 5.47 13.75
C LEU A 564 15.66 5.71 14.59
N TYR A 565 15.68 5.26 15.85
CA TYR A 565 14.59 5.43 16.81
C TYR A 565 14.93 6.40 17.94
N VAL A 566 13.90 7.11 18.43
CA VAL A 566 14.01 7.94 19.64
C VAL A 566 14.07 7.03 20.88
N GLY A 567 15.06 7.27 21.74
CA GLY A 567 15.33 6.48 22.95
C GLY A 567 16.35 5.36 22.75
N GLN A 568 16.91 5.19 21.56
CA GLN A 568 17.93 4.19 21.26
C GLN A 568 19.34 4.81 21.21
N THR A 569 20.33 4.05 21.67
CA THR A 569 21.74 4.34 21.45
C THR A 569 22.18 3.71 20.14
N ILE A 570 22.64 4.53 19.19
CA ILE A 570 23.12 4.11 17.87
C ILE A 570 24.62 4.34 17.76
N ARG A 571 25.32 3.38 17.15
CA ARG A 571 26.77 3.48 16.94
C ARG A 571 27.08 4.04 15.57
N LEU A 572 27.35 5.35 15.50
CA LEU A 572 27.71 6.04 14.26
C LEU A 572 29.18 6.48 14.30
N VAL A 573 29.95 6.09 13.28
CA VAL A 573 31.38 6.47 13.16
C VAL A 573 32.18 6.04 14.39
N ASN A 574 31.91 4.83 14.91
CA ASN A 574 32.48 4.27 16.14
C ASN A 574 32.19 5.06 17.44
N ASN A 575 31.25 5.99 17.43
CA ASN A 575 30.78 6.67 18.63
C ASN A 575 29.34 6.30 18.95
N ASP A 576 29.05 6.12 20.24
CA ASP A 576 27.72 5.79 20.72
C ASP A 576 26.94 7.09 20.94
N LEU A 577 25.92 7.29 20.10
CA LEU A 577 25.04 8.45 20.13
C LEU A 577 23.68 8.04 20.66
N PHE A 578 23.24 8.65 21.75
CA PHE A 578 21.91 8.43 22.30
C PHE A 578 20.91 9.42 21.69
N ILE A 579 19.96 8.94 20.89
CA ILE A 579 18.92 9.78 20.29
C ILE A 579 17.82 10.01 21.32
N TYR A 580 17.57 11.27 21.68
CA TYR A 580 16.59 11.61 22.71
C TYR A 580 15.36 12.36 22.18
N ASP A 581 15.48 12.97 20.99
CA ASP A 581 14.37 13.68 20.36
C ASP A 581 14.47 13.61 18.83
N ALA A 582 13.35 13.87 18.16
CA ALA A 582 13.22 13.89 16.71
C ALA A 582 12.32 15.06 16.30
N ASP A 583 12.64 15.66 15.15
CA ASP A 583 11.96 16.84 14.62
C ASP A 583 10.48 16.57 14.26
N ALA A 584 9.66 17.62 14.19
CA ALA A 584 8.24 17.49 13.86
C ALA A 584 8.02 16.76 12.52
N PHE A 585 8.78 17.13 11.48
CA PHE A 585 8.76 16.46 10.18
C PHE A 585 9.11 14.97 10.26
N THR A 586 10.10 14.59 11.07
CA THR A 586 10.46 13.18 11.23
C THR A 586 9.34 12.38 11.87
N ARG A 587 8.68 12.94 12.88
CA ARG A 587 7.56 12.29 13.56
C ARG A 587 6.40 12.04 12.59
N GLU A 588 6.10 13.00 11.71
CA GLU A 588 5.11 12.84 10.64
C GLU A 588 5.53 11.80 9.60
N TYR A 589 6.81 11.81 9.21
CA TYR A 589 7.35 10.87 8.23
C TYR A 589 7.24 9.42 8.72
N PHE A 590 7.67 9.15 9.96
CA PHE A 590 7.58 7.83 10.57
C PHE A 590 6.12 7.38 10.77
N LYS A 591 5.23 8.29 11.17
CA LYS A 591 3.78 8.02 11.22
C LYS A 591 3.20 7.58 9.88
N ARG A 592 3.62 8.19 8.77
CA ARG A 592 3.19 7.78 7.42
C ARG A 592 3.69 6.38 7.03
N ILE A 593 4.84 5.96 7.55
CA ILE A 593 5.37 4.61 7.38
C ILE A 593 4.67 3.60 8.31
N GLY A 594 3.91 4.08 9.30
CA GLY A 594 3.22 3.24 10.29
C GLY A 594 4.05 2.96 11.53
N ILE A 595 5.08 3.78 11.81
CA ILE A 595 5.93 3.64 12.99
C ILE A 595 5.79 4.88 13.86
N ASP A 596 5.38 4.71 15.11
CA ASP A 596 5.30 5.81 16.09
C ASP A 596 6.60 5.96 16.88
N LEU A 597 7.22 7.14 16.79
CA LEU A 597 8.42 7.48 17.57
C LEU A 597 8.08 7.80 19.03
N ALA A 598 8.94 7.36 19.94
CA ALA A 598 8.83 7.66 21.37
C ALA A 598 8.82 9.18 21.66
N PRO A 599 8.21 9.61 22.80
CA PRO A 599 8.24 11.00 23.21
C PRO A 599 9.67 11.47 23.54
N LYS A 600 9.87 12.79 23.53
CA LYS A 600 11.13 13.42 23.89
C LYS A 600 11.57 12.99 25.30
N ARG A 601 12.83 12.59 25.44
CA ARG A 601 13.43 12.25 26.74
C ARG A 601 14.27 13.40 27.27
N ASP A 602 14.16 13.69 28.57
CA ASP A 602 15.04 14.66 29.22
C ASP A 602 16.41 14.03 29.47
N VAL A 603 17.46 14.78 29.11
CA VAL A 603 18.86 14.33 29.14
C VAL A 603 19.74 15.31 29.93
N ARG A 604 19.12 16.33 30.53
CA ARG A 604 19.80 17.32 31.37
C ARG A 604 20.42 16.65 32.58
N LEU A 605 21.66 17.02 32.87
CA LEU A 605 22.33 16.63 34.10
C LEU A 605 21.81 17.51 35.24
N PRO A 606 21.56 16.96 36.43
CA PRO A 606 21.17 17.76 37.59
C PRO A 606 22.30 18.74 37.92
N GLU A 607 21.95 20.00 38.17
CA GLU A 607 22.93 21.00 38.57
C GLU A 607 23.50 20.65 39.94
N LYS A 608 24.82 20.74 40.08
CA LYS A 608 25.47 20.53 41.37
C LYS A 608 25.17 21.71 42.27
N VAL A 609 24.24 21.53 43.22
CA VAL A 609 23.92 22.54 44.23
C VAL A 609 25.17 22.76 45.08
N VAL A 610 25.69 23.99 45.09
CA VAL A 610 26.79 24.36 45.99
C VAL A 610 26.20 24.52 47.39
N PRO A 611 26.64 23.73 48.39
CA PRO A 611 26.12 23.86 49.74
C PRO A 611 26.48 25.24 50.29
N ARG A 612 25.48 26.01 50.71
CA ARG A 612 25.69 27.27 51.41
C ARG A 612 26.04 26.96 52.87
N PRO A 613 27.11 27.53 53.44
CA PRO A 613 27.42 27.33 54.84
C PRO A 613 26.26 27.87 55.71
N PRO A 614 25.93 27.21 56.83
CA PRO A 614 24.91 27.70 57.74
C PRO A 614 25.34 29.02 58.39
N THR A 615 24.37 29.85 58.75
CA THR A 615 24.62 31.10 59.48
C THR A 615 25.29 30.77 60.83
N PRO A 616 26.42 31.41 61.18
CA PRO A 616 27.07 31.18 62.46
C PRO A 616 26.16 31.58 63.64
N PRO A 617 26.31 30.92 64.80
CA PRO A 617 25.56 31.28 66.00
C PRO A 617 25.90 32.71 66.46
N TYR A 618 24.93 33.35 67.11
CA TYR A 618 25.07 34.70 67.63
C TYR A 618 26.17 34.78 68.71
N THR A 619 27.03 35.78 68.60
CA THR A 619 28.24 35.94 69.45
C THR A 619 27.96 36.53 70.83
N GLY A 620 26.76 37.06 71.08
CA GLY A 620 26.38 37.68 72.36
C GLY A 620 26.69 39.18 72.46
N TYR A 621 27.33 39.79 71.46
CA TYR A 621 27.61 41.23 71.41
C TYR A 621 26.57 41.96 70.56
N GLY A 622 26.23 43.21 70.94
CA GLY A 622 25.27 44.02 70.19
C GLY A 622 23.83 43.50 70.26
N SER A 623 23.03 43.76 69.23
CA SER A 623 21.72 43.09 69.06
C SER A 623 21.84 41.95 68.04
N TRP A 624 20.89 41.01 68.07
CA TRP A 624 20.85 39.91 67.11
C TRP A 624 20.75 40.43 65.66
N ASP A 625 19.87 41.40 65.41
CA ASP A 625 19.68 42.02 64.08
C ASP A 625 20.95 42.73 63.56
N ASP A 626 21.65 43.42 64.45
CA ASP A 626 22.89 44.15 64.12
C ASP A 626 24.06 43.20 63.83
N SER A 627 24.20 42.15 64.64
CA SER A 627 25.23 41.13 64.42
C SER A 627 24.99 40.31 63.15
N LEU A 628 23.73 40.01 62.83
CA LEU A 628 23.36 39.35 61.59
C LEU A 628 23.73 40.21 60.37
N GLY A 629 23.63 41.54 60.49
CA GLY A 629 24.08 42.47 59.45
C GLY A 629 25.56 42.29 59.06
N SER A 630 26.41 41.94 60.02
CA SER A 630 27.84 41.66 59.79
C SER A 630 28.09 40.30 59.12
N VAL A 631 27.19 39.34 59.28
CA VAL A 631 27.25 38.04 58.61
C VAL A 631 26.77 38.17 57.16
N LEU A 632 25.70 38.92 56.95
CA LEU A 632 25.06 39.07 55.64
C LEU A 632 25.83 40.01 54.70
N ASN A 633 26.48 41.05 55.23
CA ASN A 633 27.17 42.06 54.44
C ASN A 633 28.59 42.31 54.94
N LEU A 634 29.54 42.47 54.01
CA LEU A 634 30.92 42.87 54.35
C LEU A 634 30.97 44.25 55.01
N VAL A 635 30.16 45.19 54.52
CA VAL A 635 29.95 46.49 55.16
C VAL A 635 28.62 46.40 55.89
N PRO A 636 28.61 46.39 57.24
CA PRO A 636 27.38 46.24 58.00
C PRO A 636 26.45 47.41 57.69
N LYS A 637 25.21 47.07 57.36
CA LYS A 637 24.15 48.03 57.16
C LYS A 637 23.30 48.08 58.41
N VAL A 638 22.93 49.28 58.83
CA VAL A 638 22.02 49.46 59.96
C VAL A 638 20.73 48.68 59.69
N PRO A 639 20.27 47.82 60.63
CA PRO A 639 19.05 47.06 60.45
C PRO A 639 17.87 48.02 60.26
N LYS A 640 17.05 47.74 59.24
CA LYS A 640 15.89 48.56 58.93
C LYS A 640 14.76 48.19 59.89
N LYS A 641 14.21 49.17 60.59
CA LYS A 641 13.00 48.99 61.39
C LYS A 641 11.77 48.96 60.48
N ASP A 642 10.74 48.24 60.91
CA ASP A 642 9.46 48.16 60.21
C ASP A 642 8.67 49.47 60.33
N MET A 643 8.95 50.41 59.43
CA MET A 643 8.35 51.76 59.42
C MET A 643 6.82 51.73 59.34
N GLN A 644 6.25 50.75 58.64
CA GLN A 644 4.79 50.58 58.56
C GLN A 644 4.20 50.20 59.91
N LYS A 645 4.82 49.27 60.63
CA LYS A 645 4.40 48.85 61.96
C LYS A 645 4.51 50.00 62.96
N LEU A 646 5.60 50.76 62.87
CA LEU A 646 5.82 51.97 63.65
C LEU A 646 4.67 52.98 63.49
N LEU A 647 4.33 53.34 62.25
CA LEU A 647 3.32 54.35 61.93
C LEU A 647 1.89 53.88 62.25
N ILE A 648 1.53 52.64 61.91
CA ILE A 648 0.17 52.13 62.06
C ILE A 648 -0.17 51.92 63.54
N ASN A 649 0.80 51.49 64.35
CA ASN A 649 0.58 51.13 65.76
C ASN A 649 1.09 52.19 66.75
N GLU A 650 1.46 53.37 66.27
CA GLU A 650 1.84 54.49 67.13
C GLU A 650 0.73 54.78 68.16
N GLY A 651 1.10 54.89 69.43
CA GLY A 651 0.17 55.12 70.54
C GLY A 651 -0.69 53.93 70.96
N LYS A 652 -0.66 52.79 70.24
CA LYS A 652 -1.38 51.57 70.64
C LYS A 652 -0.55 50.76 71.64
N VAL A 653 -1.10 50.58 72.83
CA VAL A 653 -0.45 49.82 73.92
C VAL A 653 -1.43 48.79 74.45
N LEU A 654 -0.98 47.55 74.53
CA LEU A 654 -1.72 46.48 75.14
C LEU A 654 -1.36 46.41 76.63
N ARG A 655 -2.37 46.53 77.50
CA ARG A 655 -2.20 46.47 78.95
C ARG A 655 -2.78 45.17 79.52
N PHE A 656 -1.96 44.50 80.34
CA PHE A 656 -2.33 43.29 81.06
C PHE A 656 -2.07 43.47 82.55
N LEU A 657 -2.93 42.89 83.38
CA LEU A 657 -2.78 42.83 84.82
C LEU A 657 -2.11 41.52 85.20
N ALA A 658 -1.05 41.58 85.98
CA ALA A 658 -0.28 40.42 86.40
C ALA A 658 -0.04 40.42 87.91
N ALA A 659 0.20 39.24 88.45
CA ALA A 659 0.70 39.01 89.80
C ALA A 659 1.91 38.07 89.73
N PHE A 660 2.71 37.99 90.79
CA PHE A 660 3.74 36.95 90.85
C PHE A 660 3.10 35.57 90.91
N SER A 661 3.65 34.61 90.16
CA SER A 661 3.23 33.20 90.22
C SER A 661 3.72 32.54 91.52
N ASN A 662 4.95 32.87 91.93
CA ASN A 662 5.59 32.39 93.16
C ASN A 662 5.97 33.60 94.05
N PRO A 663 4.99 34.24 94.72
CA PRO A 663 5.27 35.41 95.55
C PRO A 663 5.98 35.03 96.85
N GLU A 664 6.96 35.82 97.25
CA GLU A 664 7.39 35.89 98.66
C GLU A 664 6.22 36.40 99.52
N PRO A 665 6.17 36.09 100.83
CA PRO A 665 5.04 36.48 101.69
C PRO A 665 4.75 37.99 101.70
N GLU A 666 5.75 38.83 101.41
CA GLU A 666 5.62 40.29 101.31
C GLU A 666 5.06 40.74 99.94
N ASP A 667 5.19 39.91 98.91
CA ASP A 667 4.90 40.23 97.50
C ASP A 667 3.51 39.76 97.03
N VAL A 668 2.77 39.00 97.85
CA VAL A 668 1.46 38.42 97.49
C VAL A 668 0.42 39.48 97.07
N SER A 669 0.45 40.65 97.72
CA SER A 669 -0.47 41.75 97.44
C SER A 669 -0.04 42.64 96.26
N ARG A 670 1.18 42.45 95.72
CA ARG A 670 1.68 43.27 94.61
C ARG A 670 0.96 42.93 93.33
N ARG A 671 0.71 43.96 92.51
CA ARG A 671 0.04 43.85 91.22
C ARG A 671 0.87 44.60 90.20
N PHE A 672 1.00 44.05 89.01
CA PHE A 672 1.82 44.61 87.95
C PHE A 672 0.96 44.88 86.72
N VAL A 673 1.27 45.95 86.02
CA VAL A 673 0.67 46.28 84.72
C VAL A 673 1.74 46.09 83.66
N PHE A 674 1.54 45.10 82.80
CA PHE A 674 2.37 44.84 81.63
C PHE A 674 1.85 45.71 80.50
N ASN A 675 2.67 46.65 80.03
CA ASN A 675 2.40 47.49 78.87
C ASN A 675 3.24 46.97 77.71
N TYR A 676 2.58 46.34 76.73
CA TYR A 676 3.18 45.88 75.49
C TYR A 676 2.92 46.89 74.37
N HIS A 677 3.98 47.48 73.83
CA HIS A 677 3.91 48.51 72.80
C HIS A 677 3.95 47.89 71.41
N LEU A 678 2.85 47.96 70.67
CA LEU A 678 2.68 47.27 69.37
C LEU A 678 3.51 47.83 68.21
N PHE A 679 4.07 49.03 68.37
CA PHE A 679 4.86 49.68 67.33
C PHE A 679 6.33 49.23 67.32
N ASP A 680 6.90 48.91 68.49
CA ASP A 680 8.30 48.51 68.68
C ASP A 680 8.45 47.08 69.26
N ASP A 681 7.35 46.37 69.54
CA ASP A 681 7.32 45.09 70.27
C ASP A 681 8.07 45.11 71.61
N THR A 682 8.02 46.26 72.28
CA THR A 682 8.71 46.46 73.56
C THR A 682 7.75 46.28 74.73
N LEU A 683 8.26 45.73 75.81
CA LEU A 683 7.53 45.51 77.05
C LEU A 683 8.02 46.48 78.13
N SER A 684 7.09 47.08 78.87
CA SER A 684 7.38 47.77 80.13
C SER A 684 6.45 47.27 81.23
N ILE A 685 6.97 47.15 82.46
CA ILE A 685 6.20 46.66 83.61
C ILE A 685 6.10 47.80 84.62
N HIS A 686 4.88 48.14 85.02
CA HIS A 686 4.60 49.22 85.97
C HIS A 686 3.79 48.71 87.15
N GLU A 687 4.22 49.03 88.36
CA GLU A 687 3.52 48.74 89.60
C GLU A 687 2.69 49.96 90.03
N PRO A 688 1.34 49.88 90.01
CA PRO A 688 0.48 50.98 90.42
C PRO A 688 0.60 51.25 91.94
N PRO A 689 0.56 52.52 92.38
CA PRO A 689 0.65 52.86 93.79
C PRO A 689 -0.55 52.33 94.59
N GLN A 690 -0.27 51.51 95.61
CA GLN A 690 -1.28 51.03 96.56
C GLN A 690 -1.08 51.69 97.93
N ARG A 691 -2.18 52.13 98.54
CA ARG A 691 -2.14 52.71 99.89
C ARG A 691 -1.82 51.62 100.92
N ASN A 692 -0.99 51.94 101.91
CA ASN A 692 -0.64 51.06 103.04
C ASN A 692 0.21 49.83 102.68
N LEU A 693 0.83 49.77 101.50
CA LEU A 693 1.70 48.65 101.08
C LEU A 693 3.14 48.75 101.62
N GLY A 694 3.60 49.95 101.98
CA GLY A 694 4.95 50.18 102.52
C GLY A 694 6.10 50.10 101.50
N ILE A 695 5.83 49.78 100.24
CA ILE A 695 6.81 49.64 99.14
C ILE A 695 6.75 50.87 98.23
N VAL A 696 7.91 51.37 97.78
CA VAL A 696 7.98 52.43 96.76
C VAL A 696 7.58 51.84 95.41
N THR A 697 6.35 52.12 95.00
CA THR A 697 5.79 51.68 93.72
C THR A 697 6.25 52.55 92.55
N GLY A 698 6.31 52.00 91.34
CA GLY A 698 6.69 52.75 90.15
C GLY A 698 6.98 51.85 88.95
N LYS A 699 7.97 52.22 88.13
CA LYS A 699 8.42 51.39 87.00
C LYS A 699 9.20 50.18 87.55
N PHE A 700 8.67 48.98 87.35
CA PHE A 700 9.33 47.73 87.74
C PHE A 700 10.32 47.28 86.65
N LEU A 701 9.94 47.41 85.38
CA LEU A 701 10.80 47.15 84.23
C LEU A 701 10.69 48.28 83.22
N GLU A 702 11.83 48.86 82.84
CA GLU A 702 11.89 49.89 81.80
C GLU A 702 11.51 49.33 80.43
N LYS A 703 10.98 50.19 79.56
CA LYS A 703 10.58 49.86 78.20
C LYS A 703 11.79 49.30 77.43
N GLY A 704 11.72 48.03 77.04
CA GLY A 704 12.78 47.36 76.30
C GLY A 704 12.29 46.12 75.57
N ILE A 705 13.15 45.55 74.73
CA ILE A 705 12.93 44.26 74.08
C ILE A 705 13.42 43.20 75.07
N HIS A 706 12.51 42.34 75.51
CA HIS A 706 12.78 41.35 76.55
C HIS A 706 12.50 39.94 76.02
N LEU A 707 13.33 38.98 76.44
CA LEU A 707 13.15 37.57 76.15
C LEU A 707 12.18 36.97 77.18
N ASN A 708 11.27 36.11 76.73
CA ASN A 708 10.54 35.23 77.63
C ASN A 708 11.40 33.99 77.89
N GLU A 709 11.94 33.88 79.09
CA GLU A 709 12.84 32.77 79.45
C GLU A 709 12.13 31.41 79.40
N ALA A 710 10.80 31.39 79.55
CA ALA A 710 10.00 30.15 79.47
C ALA A 710 9.91 29.59 78.03
N THR A 711 9.91 30.46 77.01
CA THR A 711 9.78 30.05 75.60
C THR A 711 11.07 30.18 74.80
N GLY A 712 12.08 30.87 75.33
CA GLY A 712 13.34 31.16 74.65
C GLY A 712 13.18 32.09 73.43
N ARG A 713 12.03 32.76 73.29
CA ARG A 713 11.73 33.70 72.20
C ARG A 713 11.45 35.09 72.76
N LEU A 714 11.50 36.10 71.89
CA LEU A 714 11.08 37.46 72.25
C LEU A 714 9.62 37.46 72.69
N VAL A 715 9.29 38.26 73.72
CA VAL A 715 7.94 38.33 74.28
C VAL A 715 6.95 38.75 73.19
N ASN A 716 5.99 37.88 72.89
CA ASN A 716 4.90 38.17 71.98
C ASN A 716 3.62 38.52 72.74
N PRO A 717 2.67 39.27 72.14
CA PRO A 717 1.42 39.60 72.80
C PRO A 717 0.58 38.35 73.14
N LEU A 718 0.75 37.26 72.38
CA LEU A 718 0.10 35.97 72.62
C LEU A 718 0.63 35.24 73.87
N ASP A 719 1.80 35.60 74.37
CA ASP A 719 2.37 35.04 75.61
C ASP A 719 1.77 35.71 76.85
N LEU A 720 1.14 36.88 76.69
CA LEU A 720 0.61 37.72 77.78
C LEU A 720 -0.92 37.59 77.96
N ILE A 721 -1.51 36.55 77.39
CA ILE A 721 -2.94 36.24 77.53
C ILE A 721 -3.26 35.92 79.01
N PRO A 722 -4.41 36.36 79.57
CA PRO A 722 -4.83 35.98 80.92
C PRO A 722 -4.80 34.46 81.14
N GLY A 723 -4.25 34.02 82.26
CA GLY A 723 -4.02 32.62 82.61
C GLY A 723 -2.61 32.11 82.26
N LYS A 724 -1.88 32.76 81.35
CA LYS A 724 -0.50 32.36 81.01
C LYS A 724 0.53 32.91 82.00
N ILE A 725 1.64 32.18 82.13
CA ILE A 725 2.80 32.57 82.92
C ILE A 725 3.88 33.10 81.97
N ALA A 726 4.37 34.31 82.24
CA ALA A 726 5.49 34.92 81.53
C ALA A 726 6.68 35.04 82.49
N VAL A 727 7.85 34.56 82.07
CA VAL A 727 9.09 34.67 82.84
C VAL A 727 9.97 35.74 82.22
N VAL A 728 10.17 36.83 82.95
CA VAL A 728 10.93 37.99 82.49
C VAL A 728 11.96 38.35 83.58
N PHE A 729 13.25 38.33 83.25
CA PHE A 729 14.36 38.57 84.18
C PHE A 729 14.28 37.71 85.45
N ASN A 730 14.17 36.38 85.28
CA ASN A 730 14.01 35.40 86.37
C ASN A 730 12.79 35.59 87.28
N HIS A 731 11.86 36.50 86.95
CA HIS A 731 10.60 36.68 87.67
C HIS A 731 9.44 36.06 86.90
N SER A 732 8.72 35.14 87.53
CA SER A 732 7.53 34.49 86.97
C SER A 732 6.27 35.28 87.30
N PHE A 733 5.57 35.76 86.29
CA PHE A 733 4.32 36.51 86.42
C PHE A 733 3.15 35.72 85.83
N ILE A 734 2.07 35.59 86.58
CA ILE A 734 0.80 35.07 86.08
C ILE A 734 -0.08 36.22 85.62
N MET A 735 -0.57 36.16 84.38
CA MET A 735 -1.48 37.15 83.83
C MET A 735 -2.88 36.91 84.40
N THR A 736 -3.41 37.87 85.16
CA THR A 736 -4.72 37.78 85.82
C THR A 736 -5.85 38.36 84.97
N GLY A 737 -5.57 39.34 84.12
CA GLY A 737 -6.58 40.01 83.31
C GLY A 737 -6.00 40.96 82.28
N CYS A 738 -6.86 41.56 81.47
CA CYS A 738 -6.47 42.50 80.42
C CYS A 738 -7.44 43.71 80.38
N ASP A 739 -6.96 44.83 79.87
CA ASP A 739 -7.76 46.03 79.59
C ASP A 739 -8.89 45.76 78.57
N ASP A 740 -9.90 46.62 78.51
CA ASP A 740 -10.98 46.50 77.52
C ASP A 740 -10.48 46.81 76.11
N TYR A 741 -9.50 47.71 75.99
CA TYR A 741 -8.83 47.99 74.72
C TYR A 741 -8.10 46.77 74.18
N THR A 742 -7.32 46.08 75.03
CA THR A 742 -6.64 44.84 74.64
C THR A 742 -7.64 43.79 74.23
N ARG A 743 -8.72 43.61 74.98
CA ARG A 743 -9.75 42.63 74.63
C ARG A 743 -10.35 42.86 73.24
N LYS A 744 -10.70 44.12 72.92
CA LYS A 744 -11.20 44.50 71.59
C LYS A 744 -10.14 44.31 70.50
N TYR A 745 -8.88 44.60 70.81
CA TYR A 745 -7.78 44.39 69.88
C TYR A 745 -7.58 42.90 69.56
N PHE A 746 -7.53 42.03 70.57
CA PHE A 746 -7.40 40.58 70.37
C PHE A 746 -8.61 40.00 69.66
N ALA A 747 -9.84 40.37 70.02
CA ALA A 747 -11.04 39.90 69.32
C ALA A 747 -11.07 40.29 67.83
N LYS A 748 -10.42 41.42 67.47
CA LYS A 748 -10.33 41.90 66.09
C LYS A 748 -9.19 41.26 65.30
N VAL A 749 -8.03 41.07 65.92
CA VAL A 749 -6.78 40.64 65.24
C VAL A 749 -6.58 39.13 65.33
N TYR A 750 -7.02 38.50 66.43
CA TYR A 750 -6.91 37.08 66.72
C TYR A 750 -8.30 36.51 67.09
N PRO A 751 -9.22 36.33 66.12
CA PRO A 751 -10.60 35.95 66.38
C PRO A 751 -10.74 34.56 67.04
N ASP A 752 -9.75 33.69 66.86
CA ASP A 752 -9.74 32.32 67.40
C ASP A 752 -9.30 32.26 68.87
N VAL A 753 -8.75 33.35 69.42
CA VAL A 753 -8.27 33.43 70.80
C VAL A 753 -9.31 34.14 71.66
N ARG A 754 -10.09 33.37 72.43
CA ARG A 754 -11.05 33.92 73.40
C ARG A 754 -10.37 34.28 74.72
N LEU A 755 -10.40 35.55 75.09
CA LEU A 755 -9.94 36.04 76.39
C LEU A 755 -11.10 35.93 77.39
N GLU A 756 -11.15 34.86 78.18
CA GLU A 756 -12.14 34.72 79.26
C GLU A 756 -11.73 35.56 80.48
N GLN A 757 -12.69 36.30 81.05
CA GLN A 757 -12.49 36.96 82.34
C GLN A 757 -12.89 36.00 83.45
N ASN A 758 -11.98 35.74 84.40
CA ASN A 758 -12.40 35.39 85.75
C ASN A 758 -13.01 36.66 86.37
N GLY A 759 -14.32 36.84 86.17
CA GLY A 759 -15.12 37.78 86.93
C GLY A 759 -15.06 37.40 88.40
N GLY A 760 -14.57 38.30 89.24
CA GLY A 760 -14.54 38.10 90.68
C GLY A 760 -15.95 38.14 91.26
N ASP A 761 -16.45 36.97 91.65
CA ASP A 761 -17.30 36.84 92.83
C ASP A 761 -16.46 36.16 93.92
N ASN A 762 -16.23 36.88 95.01
CA ASN A 762 -15.64 36.34 96.23
C ASN A 762 -16.53 35.23 96.79
N SER A 763 -16.16 33.97 96.59
CA SER A 763 -16.50 32.88 97.50
C SER A 763 -15.47 31.76 97.41
N THR A 764 -14.67 31.65 98.49
CA THR A 764 -14.12 30.41 99.08
C THR A 764 -14.04 29.14 98.23
N GLY A 765 -12.82 28.60 98.06
CA GLY A 765 -12.61 27.18 97.76
C GLY A 765 -11.27 26.89 97.08
N ALA A 766 -10.41 26.14 97.75
CA ALA A 766 -9.08 25.75 97.30
C ALA A 766 -9.10 24.94 95.98
N LEU A 767 -8.16 25.23 95.09
CA LEU A 767 -7.78 24.36 93.96
C LEU A 767 -6.71 23.37 94.45
N VAL A 768 -6.99 22.08 94.28
CA VAL A 768 -5.99 21.01 94.15
C VAL A 768 -5.81 20.78 92.64
N PRO A 769 -4.59 20.69 92.10
CA PRO A 769 -4.39 20.39 90.70
C PRO A 769 -4.46 18.88 90.46
N ASP A 770 -5.33 18.45 89.54
CA ASP A 770 -5.22 17.15 88.88
C ASP A 770 -4.32 17.30 87.66
N GLU A 771 -3.32 16.42 87.60
CA GLU A 771 -2.35 16.24 86.51
C GLU A 771 -3.01 15.55 85.31
N GLU A 772 -2.81 16.08 84.10
CA GLU A 772 -2.59 15.32 82.84
C GLU A 772 -1.64 16.10 81.93
#